data_AF-A0A816BS87-F1
#
_entry.id   AF-A0A816BS87-F1
#
_cell.length_a   1.000
_cell.length_b   1.000
_cell.length_c   1.000
_cell.angle_alpha   90.00
_cell.angle_beta   90.00
_cell.angle_gamma   90.00
#
_symmetry.space_group_name_H-M   'P 1'
#
loop_
_entity.id
_entity.type
_entity.pdbx_description
1 polymer ?
#
loop_
_entity_poly.entity_id
_entity_poly.type
_entity_poly.pdbx_seq_one_letter_code
_entity_poly.pdbx_strand_id
1 'polypeptide(L)'
;MHNTIEYSKSYKASREFNEIRDVPESHYVCQWWIQQFDQIKVEKSSNTFIQFKKKHRDHIRWNDALLPFRRSGLWMTIKVVFHTILIKRLGHVGTIAYKLLITHFLTHIINKRHVSSTSTDLLVHCIRKILRRLNKIESLLSSIESNHMMEWFRYMKHEIQMKVDEVLPKPNLLNFIQMNEHWSQPLSLNTIKFNDPEIYQYSCLQLKAYLNNNNSNETCELFSGFRYNGIRTNFNDEDYIPSYNILIKQMNYTIATCLTYIEIWVEFRLEQWINRPSLIINAKNRFEILLNFFDDYQKEALNYYWLKDSATDPIGYSRFILTSLTIICCIHKKLCQDKRFERLQFHSLHIPNILELFEFLVLPNREDMIRAHNLYIYFTEFNNRLYPDLLSNIESNNAFGVYFAYHSPQMNDAIQRIRIEAEQDKQNKIKEVNNAKEKYKQLMNVVHNTSCDYTNNRHKMKRCQRCKTLKEANQIKVKVYECPMPLAHESALAVIFELQMPIEIRCYRDIIWQFTNRSNSHLENCMYEWLNVPSHGSKLKSFCTGFNNHKVRLVSSTKSISQTHYSTPPSIAHTSIEGFLFENSLKIQISPTKPIGFEDEVRILTPQLNHPDYKQLQFTVSTTQFVQNDVIAQLSNYSTRLKPSQIIEFGSFRSGHRLQWWNLLTILEMDSLSFAEESVAILIIHSILQYGPLISESKTFSESWCPESHQQLLEDHFVNELIVRLNHHLDDCQLNWQNELVLVVITMRILSICNTNMENKTVNLILKCRKIGEKSQVEKYRPVPAGKHRK
;
A
#
# COMPACT_ATOMS: atom_id res chain seq x y z
N MET A 1 15.68 35.33 -56.13
CA MET A 1 16.13 34.47 -55.01
C MET A 1 15.52 33.09 -55.24
N HIS A 2 16.34 32.04 -55.40
CA HIS A 2 15.82 30.68 -55.49
C HIS A 2 15.29 30.23 -54.12
N ASN A 3 14.08 29.67 -54.14
CA ASN A 3 13.27 29.30 -52.98
C ASN A 3 13.89 28.13 -52.20
N THR A 4 14.69 28.42 -51.18
CA THR A 4 15.17 27.39 -50.25
C THR A 4 14.90 27.81 -48.83
N ILE A 5 14.18 26.97 -48.09
CA ILE A 5 14.02 27.08 -46.64
C ILE A 5 15.38 26.70 -46.04
N GLU A 6 16.08 27.66 -45.44
CA GLU A 6 17.35 27.40 -44.76
C GLU A 6 17.12 26.75 -43.40
N TYR A 7 17.59 25.52 -43.25
CA TYR A 7 17.59 24.78 -41.97
C TYR A 7 18.89 25.06 -41.22
N SER A 8 18.83 25.08 -39.89
CA SER A 8 20.06 25.05 -39.08
C SER A 8 20.89 23.83 -39.48
N LYS A 9 22.20 23.97 -39.48
CA LYS A 9 23.12 22.87 -39.79
C LYS A 9 23.57 22.20 -38.52
N SER A 10 23.55 20.87 -38.48
CA SER A 10 24.16 20.09 -37.40
C SER A 10 25.37 19.32 -37.93
N TYR A 11 26.45 19.32 -37.14
CA TYR A 11 27.65 18.55 -37.44
C TYR A 11 27.52 17.16 -36.84
N LYS A 12 27.57 16.13 -37.69
CA LYS A 12 27.63 14.73 -37.25
C LYS A 12 28.68 14.00 -38.08
N ALA A 13 29.55 13.23 -37.42
CA ALA A 13 30.62 12.47 -38.07
C ALA A 13 31.42 13.31 -39.10
N SER A 14 31.83 14.52 -38.70
CA SER A 14 32.63 15.45 -39.53
C SER A 14 31.99 15.88 -40.85
N ARG A 15 30.66 15.76 -40.99
CA ARG A 15 29.89 16.28 -42.12
C ARG A 15 28.73 17.15 -41.64
N GLU A 16 28.42 18.18 -42.41
CA GLU A 16 27.26 19.04 -42.19
C GLU A 16 25.98 18.39 -42.73
N PHE A 17 24.95 18.35 -41.90
CA PHE A 17 23.61 17.95 -42.30
C PHE A 17 22.61 19.06 -42.00
N ASN A 18 21.62 19.24 -42.86
CA ASN A 18 20.47 20.10 -42.58
C ASN A 18 19.66 19.48 -41.43
N GLU A 19 19.55 20.17 -40.31
CA GLU A 19 18.75 19.76 -39.16
C GLU A 19 17.28 20.08 -39.44
N ILE A 20 16.67 19.23 -40.25
CA ILE A 20 15.27 19.35 -40.67
C ILE A 20 14.26 19.25 -39.52
N ARG A 21 14.70 19.00 -38.28
CA ARG A 21 13.87 18.99 -37.06
C ARG A 21 13.85 20.34 -36.34
N ASP A 22 14.89 21.15 -36.49
CA ASP A 22 14.99 22.47 -35.86
C ASP A 22 14.10 23.51 -36.54
N VAL A 23 13.84 24.63 -35.86
CA VAL A 23 13.10 25.75 -36.47
C VAL A 23 13.99 26.36 -37.55
N PRO A 24 13.53 26.44 -38.82
CA PRO A 24 14.28 27.12 -39.88
C PRO A 24 14.59 28.56 -39.47
N GLU A 25 15.72 29.11 -39.93
CA GLU A 25 16.12 30.47 -39.52
C GLU A 25 15.02 31.49 -39.81
N SER A 26 14.95 32.54 -38.98
CA SER A 26 13.81 33.45 -38.75
C SER A 26 13.22 34.20 -39.96
N HIS A 27 13.67 33.88 -41.17
CA HIS A 27 13.33 34.51 -42.45
C HIS A 27 11.94 34.15 -42.99
N TYR A 28 11.22 33.19 -42.39
CA TYR A 28 9.92 32.70 -42.88
C TYR A 28 8.87 33.79 -43.12
N VAL A 29 8.79 34.81 -42.26
CA VAL A 29 7.81 35.90 -42.40
C VAL A 29 8.26 36.91 -43.46
N CYS A 30 9.57 37.17 -43.55
CA CYS A 30 10.12 38.17 -44.46
C CYS A 30 10.21 37.65 -45.91
N GLN A 31 10.68 36.43 -46.12
CA GLN A 31 10.80 35.83 -47.47
C GLN A 31 9.44 35.61 -48.12
N TRP A 32 8.46 35.01 -47.42
CA TRP A 32 7.12 34.82 -47.99
C TRP A 32 6.43 36.14 -48.33
N TRP A 33 6.63 37.19 -47.53
CA TRP A 33 6.00 38.48 -47.75
C TRP A 33 6.66 39.25 -48.89
N ILE A 34 7.99 39.24 -48.98
CA ILE A 34 8.75 39.90 -50.06
C ILE A 34 8.49 39.23 -51.42
N GLN A 35 8.27 37.91 -51.46
CA GLN A 35 8.00 37.15 -52.70
C GLN A 35 6.65 37.44 -53.36
N GLN A 36 5.72 38.13 -52.69
CA GLN A 36 4.37 38.39 -53.22
C GLN A 36 4.24 39.77 -53.88
N PHE A 37 5.30 40.59 -53.91
CA PHE A 37 5.26 41.93 -54.47
C PHE A 37 6.51 42.23 -55.31
N ASP A 38 6.36 42.23 -56.64
CA ASP A 38 7.47 42.41 -57.58
C ASP A 38 8.10 43.83 -57.58
N GLN A 39 7.54 44.80 -56.84
CA GLN A 39 7.94 46.23 -56.94
C GLN A 39 8.14 46.95 -55.60
N ILE A 40 8.34 46.26 -54.47
CA ILE A 40 8.59 46.94 -53.19
C ILE A 40 10.08 47.30 -53.06
N LYS A 41 10.41 48.59 -53.20
CA LYS A 41 11.66 49.16 -52.69
C LYS A 41 11.51 49.35 -51.18
N VAL A 42 12.35 48.68 -50.39
CA VAL A 42 12.40 48.85 -48.93
C VAL A 42 13.05 50.19 -48.62
N GLU A 43 12.24 51.22 -48.38
CA GLU A 43 12.73 52.49 -47.85
C GLU A 43 13.08 52.36 -46.35
N LYS A 44 14.32 52.72 -46.01
CA LYS A 44 14.78 52.85 -44.63
C LYS A 44 14.31 54.19 -44.06
N SER A 45 13.09 54.25 -43.52
CA SER A 45 12.76 55.10 -42.36
C SER A 45 11.26 55.13 -42.05
N SER A 46 10.85 54.66 -40.87
CA SER A 46 9.82 55.33 -40.06
C SER A 46 10.00 54.96 -38.58
N ASN A 47 10.05 55.97 -37.71
CA ASN A 47 10.45 55.91 -36.29
C ASN A 47 9.40 55.32 -35.33
N THR A 48 8.67 54.28 -35.71
CA THR A 48 7.77 53.56 -34.78
C THR A 48 7.89 52.05 -34.97
N PHE A 49 8.81 51.43 -34.22
CA PHE A 49 8.97 49.98 -34.21
C PHE A 49 7.78 49.32 -33.49
N ILE A 50 6.83 48.77 -34.26
CA ILE A 50 5.77 47.92 -33.72
C ILE A 50 6.38 46.54 -33.40
N GLN A 51 6.54 46.23 -32.11
CA GLN A 51 7.09 44.95 -31.66
C GLN A 51 6.01 44.08 -31.00
N PHE A 52 5.84 42.85 -31.47
CA PHE A 52 5.01 41.85 -30.79
C PHE A 52 5.59 40.45 -30.97
N LYS A 53 5.42 39.59 -29.95
CA LYS A 53 5.92 38.20 -29.96
C LYS A 53 4.81 37.24 -30.42
N LYS A 54 5.10 36.41 -31.43
CA LYS A 54 4.23 35.29 -31.86
C LYS A 54 4.90 33.96 -31.58
N LYS A 55 4.19 33.05 -30.91
CA LYS A 55 4.69 31.68 -30.66
C LYS A 55 4.39 30.78 -31.87
N HIS A 56 5.44 30.27 -32.53
CA HIS A 56 5.33 29.31 -33.63
C HIS A 56 4.82 27.94 -33.14
N ARG A 57 5.22 27.52 -31.92
CA ARG A 57 4.88 26.23 -31.27
C ARG A 57 5.10 25.05 -32.23
N ASP A 58 6.37 24.70 -32.41
CA ASP A 58 6.78 23.46 -33.05
C ASP A 58 6.98 22.39 -31.98
N HIS A 59 6.51 21.18 -32.25
CA HIS A 59 6.67 20.03 -31.37
C HIS A 59 7.40 18.93 -32.12
N ILE A 60 8.55 18.50 -31.57
CA ILE A 60 9.29 17.34 -32.05
C ILE A 60 8.84 16.17 -31.16
N ARG A 61 8.16 15.17 -31.76
CA ARG A 61 7.82 13.92 -31.05
C ARG A 61 9.05 13.01 -31.11
N TRP A 62 9.53 12.57 -29.95
CA TRP A 62 10.82 11.88 -29.82
C TRP A 62 10.76 10.37 -30.16
N ASN A 63 9.58 9.74 -30.14
CA ASN A 63 9.41 8.33 -30.55
C ASN A 63 9.01 8.24 -32.04
N ASP A 64 9.93 7.74 -32.87
CA ASP A 64 9.71 7.31 -34.27
C ASP A 64 9.08 8.30 -35.25
N ALA A 65 9.17 9.61 -35.00
CA ALA A 65 8.65 10.64 -35.90
C ALA A 65 9.78 11.41 -36.61
N LEU A 66 10.01 11.10 -37.90
CA LEU A 66 10.98 11.79 -38.75
C LEU A 66 10.64 13.29 -38.95
N LEU A 67 9.34 13.61 -39.05
CA LEU A 67 8.85 14.95 -39.35
C LEU A 67 8.27 15.63 -38.09
N PRO A 68 8.69 16.86 -37.76
CA PRO A 68 8.13 17.61 -36.64
C PRO A 68 6.71 18.08 -36.93
N PHE A 69 5.87 18.18 -35.90
CA PHE A 69 4.57 18.82 -36.01
C PHE A 69 4.76 20.35 -36.01
N ARG A 70 4.67 20.95 -37.19
CA ARG A 70 4.90 22.39 -37.42
C ARG A 70 3.61 23.11 -37.85
N ARG A 71 3.50 24.38 -37.49
CA ARG A 71 2.41 25.24 -37.98
C ARG A 71 2.76 25.80 -39.37
N SER A 72 1.73 26.03 -40.19
CA SER A 72 1.90 26.64 -41.52
C SER A 72 2.57 28.01 -41.44
N GLY A 73 3.71 28.16 -42.14
CA GLY A 73 4.45 29.42 -42.27
C GLY A 73 3.62 30.51 -42.95
N LEU A 74 2.89 30.16 -44.01
CA LEU A 74 1.94 31.07 -44.69
C LEU A 74 0.91 31.65 -43.71
N TRP A 75 0.29 30.78 -42.89
CA TRP A 75 -0.67 31.24 -41.88
C TRP A 75 -0.01 32.12 -40.81
N MET A 76 1.25 31.87 -40.46
CA MET A 76 1.98 32.73 -39.55
C MET A 76 2.23 34.11 -40.16
N THR A 77 2.70 34.17 -41.40
CA THR A 77 2.95 35.42 -42.13
C THR A 77 1.67 36.25 -42.25
N ILE A 78 0.56 35.66 -42.67
CA ILE A 78 -0.76 36.34 -42.75
C ILE A 78 -1.12 36.94 -41.39
N LYS A 79 -0.99 36.15 -40.31
CA LYS A 79 -1.28 36.63 -38.94
C LYS A 79 -0.38 37.76 -38.48
N VAL A 80 0.90 37.75 -38.85
CA VAL A 80 1.86 38.79 -38.49
C VAL A 80 1.53 40.07 -39.26
N VAL A 81 1.42 40.00 -40.59
CA VAL A 81 1.07 41.14 -41.45
C VAL A 81 -0.25 41.75 -41.02
N PHE A 82 -1.28 40.93 -40.81
CA PHE A 82 -2.59 41.39 -40.38
C PHE A 82 -2.56 42.07 -39.01
N HIS A 83 -1.81 41.53 -38.05
CA HIS A 83 -1.64 42.16 -36.73
C HIS A 83 -0.87 43.48 -36.84
N THR A 84 0.19 43.55 -37.66
CA THR A 84 0.97 44.77 -37.89
C THR A 84 0.11 45.87 -38.51
N ILE A 85 -0.68 45.56 -39.54
CA ILE A 85 -1.56 46.54 -40.21
C ILE A 85 -2.58 47.11 -39.21
N LEU A 86 -3.18 46.25 -38.39
CA LEU A 86 -4.19 46.67 -37.42
C LEU A 86 -3.59 47.51 -36.30
N ILE A 87 -2.40 47.18 -35.78
CA ILE A 87 -1.71 48.05 -34.80
C ILE A 87 -1.32 49.39 -35.45
N LYS A 88 -0.81 49.38 -36.68
CA LYS A 88 -0.39 50.60 -37.37
C LYS A 88 -1.55 51.56 -37.61
N ARG A 89 -2.76 51.03 -37.88
CA ARG A 89 -3.97 51.84 -38.15
C ARG A 89 -4.76 52.20 -36.90
N LEU A 90 -4.77 51.36 -35.87
CA LEU A 90 -5.66 51.49 -34.70
C LEU A 90 -4.92 51.60 -33.35
N GLY A 91 -3.59 51.74 -33.36
CA GLY A 91 -2.77 51.84 -32.16
C GLY A 91 -2.87 50.60 -31.25
N HIS A 92 -2.86 50.81 -29.93
CA HIS A 92 -2.93 49.75 -28.92
C HIS A 92 -4.21 48.89 -29.05
N VAL A 93 -5.31 49.50 -29.50
CA VAL A 93 -6.61 48.84 -29.77
C VAL A 93 -6.51 47.86 -30.93
N GLY A 94 -5.57 48.07 -31.87
CA GLY A 94 -5.34 47.18 -33.01
C GLY A 94 -5.02 45.74 -32.63
N THR A 95 -4.40 45.52 -31.46
CA THR A 95 -4.16 44.15 -30.94
C THR A 95 -5.44 43.45 -30.52
N ILE A 96 -6.40 44.19 -29.98
CA ILE A 96 -7.69 43.67 -29.55
C ILE A 96 -8.53 43.35 -30.78
N ALA A 97 -8.59 44.28 -31.75
CA ALA A 97 -9.26 44.06 -33.04
C ALA A 97 -8.70 42.83 -33.77
N TYR A 98 -7.37 42.66 -33.81
CA TYR A 98 -6.74 41.47 -34.37
C TYR A 98 -7.18 40.18 -33.66
N LYS A 99 -7.14 40.16 -32.31
CA LYS A 99 -7.52 38.97 -31.53
C LYS A 99 -8.99 38.60 -31.75
N LEU A 100 -9.87 39.60 -31.90
CA LEU A 100 -11.29 39.41 -32.20
C LEU A 100 -11.51 38.83 -33.59
N LEU A 101 -10.89 39.42 -34.61
CA LEU A 101 -11.03 38.96 -35.99
C LEU A 101 -10.51 37.53 -36.19
N ILE A 102 -9.36 37.19 -35.56
CA ILE A 102 -8.85 35.81 -35.57
C ILE A 102 -9.80 34.86 -34.84
N THR A 103 -10.44 35.30 -33.76
CA THR A 103 -11.39 34.46 -33.02
C THR A 103 -12.65 34.24 -33.86
N HIS A 104 -13.17 35.28 -34.51
CA HIS A 104 -14.30 35.20 -35.44
C HIS A 104 -14.01 34.28 -36.64
N PHE A 105 -12.82 34.42 -37.26
CA PHE A 105 -12.39 33.57 -38.36
C PHE A 105 -12.37 32.08 -37.97
N LEU A 106 -11.87 31.76 -36.78
CA LEU A 106 -11.87 30.38 -36.29
C LEU A 106 -13.28 29.86 -36.01
N THR A 107 -14.18 30.70 -35.49
CA THR A 107 -15.60 30.36 -35.33
C THR A 107 -16.25 30.08 -36.68
N HIS A 108 -15.93 30.87 -37.72
CA HIS A 108 -16.47 30.66 -39.07
C HIS A 108 -16.01 29.33 -39.68
N ILE A 109 -14.73 28.96 -39.53
CA ILE A 109 -14.21 27.66 -40.00
C ILE A 109 -14.96 26.51 -39.31
N ILE A 110 -15.22 26.64 -38.02
CA ILE A 110 -15.96 25.66 -37.23
C ILE A 110 -17.42 25.54 -37.67
N ASN A 111 -18.05 26.62 -38.11
CA ASN A 111 -19.45 26.59 -38.55
C ASN A 111 -19.59 26.05 -39.98
N LYS A 112 -18.57 26.20 -40.83
CA LYS A 112 -18.58 25.71 -42.23
C LYS A 112 -18.19 24.24 -42.43
N ARG A 113 -17.85 23.49 -41.38
CA ARG A 113 -17.46 22.08 -41.52
C ARG A 113 -18.68 21.16 -41.74
N HIS A 114 -18.49 20.12 -42.55
CA HIS A 114 -19.48 19.04 -42.68
C HIS A 114 -19.49 18.16 -41.42
N VAL A 115 -20.66 18.04 -40.79
CA VAL A 115 -20.92 17.37 -39.50
C VAL A 115 -20.46 15.90 -39.47
N SER A 116 -20.36 15.23 -40.63
CA SER A 116 -20.04 13.80 -40.74
C SER A 116 -18.54 13.43 -40.69
N SER A 117 -17.62 14.41 -40.67
CA SER A 117 -16.18 14.15 -40.89
C SER A 117 -15.26 14.46 -39.72
N THR A 118 -15.78 14.93 -38.58
CA THR A 118 -14.93 15.45 -37.50
C THR A 118 -15.38 14.92 -36.14
N SER A 119 -14.45 14.34 -35.37
CA SER A 119 -14.74 13.78 -34.04
C SER A 119 -15.28 14.84 -33.08
N THR A 120 -16.33 14.48 -32.33
CA THR A 120 -17.02 15.35 -31.38
C THR A 120 -16.06 16.03 -30.41
N ASP A 121 -15.00 15.34 -29.98
CA ASP A 121 -13.97 15.84 -29.07
C ASP A 121 -13.12 16.97 -29.67
N LEU A 122 -12.78 16.88 -30.96
CA LEU A 122 -12.05 17.94 -31.64
C LEU A 122 -12.90 19.21 -31.73
N LEU A 123 -14.23 19.05 -31.89
CA LEU A 123 -15.18 20.17 -31.95
C LEU A 123 -15.31 20.87 -30.62
N VAL A 124 -15.47 20.10 -29.54
CA VAL A 124 -15.50 20.61 -28.16
C VAL A 124 -14.19 21.34 -27.83
N HIS A 125 -13.03 20.79 -28.21
CA HIS A 125 -11.74 21.46 -28.00
C HIS A 125 -11.58 22.76 -28.79
N CYS A 126 -12.07 22.80 -30.03
CA CYS A 126 -12.02 24.00 -30.86
C CYS A 126 -12.94 25.11 -30.31
N ILE A 127 -14.15 24.75 -29.89
CA ILE A 127 -15.10 25.66 -29.23
C ILE A 127 -14.51 26.18 -27.91
N ARG A 128 -13.93 25.32 -27.06
CA ARG A 128 -13.24 25.72 -25.82
C ARG A 128 -12.15 26.75 -26.08
N LYS A 129 -11.34 26.56 -27.13
CA LYS A 129 -10.27 27.51 -27.49
C LYS A 129 -10.81 28.86 -27.94
N ILE A 130 -12.00 28.92 -28.54
CA ILE A 130 -12.67 30.17 -28.92
C ILE A 130 -13.20 30.89 -27.69
N LEU A 131 -13.93 30.19 -26.81
CA LEU A 131 -14.47 30.76 -25.57
C LEU A 131 -13.35 31.29 -24.66
N ARG A 132 -12.26 30.52 -24.47
CA ARG A 132 -11.08 30.99 -23.73
C ARG A 132 -10.41 32.22 -24.34
N ARG A 133 -10.46 32.37 -25.66
CA ARG A 133 -9.92 33.57 -26.34
C ARG A 133 -10.81 34.78 -26.09
N LEU A 134 -12.13 34.62 -26.12
CA LEU A 134 -13.07 35.69 -25.80
C LEU A 134 -12.88 36.21 -24.37
N ASN A 135 -12.76 35.32 -23.37
CA ASN A 135 -12.51 35.73 -21.97
C ASN A 135 -11.19 36.49 -21.81
N LYS A 136 -10.13 36.06 -22.51
CA LYS A 136 -8.84 36.77 -22.52
C LYS A 136 -8.90 38.14 -23.22
N ILE A 137 -9.79 38.31 -24.19
CA ILE A 137 -10.01 39.60 -24.84
C ILE A 137 -10.81 40.52 -23.92
N GLU A 138 -11.80 39.98 -23.20
CA GLU A 138 -12.61 40.69 -22.23
C GLU A 138 -11.77 41.26 -21.07
N SER A 139 -10.82 40.49 -20.54
CA SER A 139 -9.89 40.97 -19.51
C SER A 139 -8.91 42.05 -20.01
N LEU A 140 -8.72 42.20 -21.33
CA LEU A 140 -7.90 43.26 -21.92
C LEU A 140 -8.71 44.53 -22.18
N LEU A 141 -10.04 44.40 -22.32
CA LEU A 141 -10.95 45.51 -22.58
C LEU A 141 -11.31 46.31 -21.32
N SER A 142 -11.18 45.72 -20.12
CA SER A 142 -11.34 46.41 -18.85
C SER A 142 -10.34 47.56 -18.62
N SER A 143 -9.41 47.78 -19.56
CA SER A 143 -8.37 48.83 -19.52
C SER A 143 -8.58 49.96 -20.54
N ILE A 144 -9.71 50.00 -21.28
CA ILE A 144 -9.93 50.94 -22.40
C ILE A 144 -11.31 51.62 -22.29
N GLU A 145 -11.35 52.96 -22.37
CA GLU A 145 -12.55 53.81 -22.17
C GLU A 145 -13.37 54.12 -23.45
N SER A 146 -13.18 53.39 -24.55
CA SER A 146 -13.81 53.72 -25.85
C SER A 146 -15.21 53.12 -26.05
N ASN A 147 -16.25 53.96 -26.16
CA ASN A 147 -17.66 53.53 -26.34
C ASN A 147 -17.92 52.78 -27.66
N HIS A 148 -17.41 53.26 -28.80
CA HIS A 148 -17.74 52.70 -30.12
C HIS A 148 -17.11 51.32 -30.38
N MET A 149 -15.90 51.10 -29.84
CA MET A 149 -15.20 49.82 -29.92
C MET A 149 -15.80 48.77 -28.97
N MET A 150 -16.34 49.22 -27.83
CA MET A 150 -17.06 48.35 -26.89
C MET A 150 -18.38 47.84 -27.48
N GLU A 151 -19.10 48.66 -28.24
CA GLU A 151 -20.28 48.23 -28.99
C GLU A 151 -19.95 47.20 -30.07
N TRP A 152 -18.92 47.46 -30.89
CA TRP A 152 -18.45 46.50 -31.90
C TRP A 152 -17.98 45.19 -31.27
N PHE A 153 -17.28 45.24 -30.12
CA PHE A 153 -16.90 44.05 -29.36
C PHE A 153 -18.11 43.27 -28.86
N ARG A 154 -19.10 43.94 -28.25
CA ARG A 154 -20.32 43.28 -27.77
C ARG A 154 -21.07 42.60 -28.91
N TYR A 155 -21.20 43.28 -30.04
CA TYR A 155 -21.79 42.72 -31.26
C TYR A 155 -21.03 41.48 -31.75
N MET A 156 -19.71 41.57 -31.90
CA MET A 156 -18.88 40.45 -32.36
C MET A 156 -18.86 39.28 -31.37
N LYS A 157 -18.88 39.55 -30.06
CA LYS A 157 -18.98 38.54 -29.01
C LYS A 157 -20.31 37.80 -29.13
N HIS A 158 -21.41 38.54 -29.29
CA HIS A 158 -22.75 37.97 -29.47
C HIS A 158 -22.84 37.10 -30.74
N GLU A 159 -22.35 37.60 -31.87
CA GLU A 159 -22.25 36.85 -33.14
C GLU A 159 -21.44 35.55 -33.01
N ILE A 160 -20.30 35.58 -32.31
CA ILE A 160 -19.48 34.40 -32.07
C ILE A 160 -20.21 33.42 -31.13
N GLN A 161 -20.88 33.91 -30.10
CA GLN A 161 -21.65 33.10 -29.16
C GLN A 161 -22.77 32.34 -29.88
N MET A 162 -23.54 33.04 -30.72
CA MET A 162 -24.64 32.45 -31.50
C MET A 162 -24.15 31.34 -32.43
N LYS A 163 -23.06 31.57 -33.15
CA LYS A 163 -22.46 30.57 -34.03
C LYS A 163 -21.85 29.38 -33.28
N VAL A 164 -21.42 29.57 -32.04
CA VAL A 164 -20.98 28.47 -31.17
C VAL A 164 -22.17 27.64 -30.70
N ASP A 165 -23.28 28.28 -30.34
CA ASP A 165 -24.50 27.64 -29.86
C ASP A 165 -25.26 26.87 -30.96
N GLU A 166 -25.09 27.24 -32.23
CA GLU A 166 -25.58 26.49 -33.40
C GLU A 166 -24.79 25.19 -33.66
N VAL A 167 -23.49 25.21 -33.35
CA VAL A 167 -22.58 24.09 -33.62
C VAL A 167 -22.50 23.10 -32.45
N LEU A 168 -22.92 23.54 -31.25
CA LEU A 168 -23.11 22.68 -30.09
C LEU A 168 -24.27 21.70 -30.36
N PRO A 169 -24.12 20.39 -30.09
CA PRO A 169 -25.23 19.46 -30.20
C PRO A 169 -26.35 19.86 -29.22
N LYS A 170 -27.47 20.37 -29.73
CA LYS A 170 -28.73 20.56 -28.96
C LYS A 170 -29.48 19.21 -28.88
N PRO A 171 -30.39 18.93 -27.93
CA PRO A 171 -30.52 19.32 -26.52
C PRO A 171 -30.80 18.09 -25.61
N ASN A 172 -30.24 16.90 -25.86
CA ASN A 172 -30.48 15.75 -24.96
C ASN A 172 -29.68 15.82 -23.64
N LEU A 173 -28.68 16.69 -23.56
CA LEU A 173 -27.91 16.90 -22.33
C LEU A 173 -28.59 17.88 -21.35
N LEU A 174 -29.45 18.79 -21.86
CA LEU A 174 -30.04 19.88 -21.05
C LEU A 174 -31.26 19.43 -20.23
N ASN A 175 -32.04 18.48 -20.75
CA ASN A 175 -33.16 17.87 -20.01
C ASN A 175 -32.69 17.05 -18.80
N PHE A 176 -31.43 16.59 -18.77
CA PHE A 176 -30.86 15.91 -17.61
C PHE A 176 -30.49 16.87 -16.46
N ILE A 177 -30.43 18.18 -16.74
CA ILE A 177 -29.90 19.18 -15.81
C ILE A 177 -31.03 20.02 -15.21
N GLN A 178 -32.06 20.33 -16.00
CA GLN A 178 -33.18 21.17 -15.54
C GLN A 178 -34.19 20.45 -14.63
N MET A 179 -34.17 19.11 -14.54
CA MET A 179 -35.00 18.40 -13.54
C MET A 179 -34.43 18.46 -12.10
N ASN A 180 -33.25 19.07 -11.90
CA ASN A 180 -32.56 19.12 -10.60
C ASN A 180 -32.52 20.53 -9.98
N GLU A 181 -33.64 21.26 -9.96
CA GLU A 181 -33.78 22.49 -9.16
C GLU A 181 -34.52 22.27 -7.82
N HIS A 182 -35.00 21.05 -7.53
CA HIS A 182 -35.51 20.68 -6.21
C HIS A 182 -34.43 20.00 -5.35
N TRP A 183 -33.47 20.78 -4.85
CA TRP A 183 -32.48 20.30 -3.87
C TRP A 183 -33.05 20.32 -2.45
N SER A 184 -33.96 19.40 -2.17
CA SER A 184 -34.30 18.99 -0.79
C SER A 184 -34.16 17.49 -0.58
N GLN A 185 -33.56 16.76 -1.54
CA GLN A 185 -33.06 15.40 -1.34
C GLN A 185 -31.68 15.22 -1.98
N PRO A 186 -30.76 14.44 -1.37
CA PRO A 186 -29.42 14.24 -1.89
C PRO A 186 -29.50 13.44 -3.20
N LEU A 187 -29.31 14.11 -4.34
CA LEU A 187 -29.19 13.45 -5.63
C LEU A 187 -27.92 12.58 -5.64
N SER A 188 -28.16 11.28 -5.85
CA SER A 188 -27.16 10.24 -6.05
C SER A 188 -26.26 10.55 -7.26
N LEU A 189 -24.95 10.33 -7.08
CA LEU A 189 -23.88 10.57 -8.05
C LEU A 189 -23.86 9.60 -9.26
N ASN A 190 -24.90 8.79 -9.46
CA ASN A 190 -24.93 7.66 -10.40
C ASN A 190 -25.01 8.01 -11.91
N THR A 191 -24.73 9.24 -12.36
CA THR A 191 -24.92 9.60 -13.79
C THR A 191 -23.74 10.27 -14.48
N ILE A 192 -22.55 10.30 -13.85
CA ILE A 192 -21.32 10.74 -14.52
C ILE A 192 -20.44 9.51 -14.77
N LYS A 193 -20.43 9.01 -16.00
CA LYS A 193 -19.47 7.98 -16.43
C LYS A 193 -18.08 8.62 -16.54
N PHE A 194 -17.19 8.30 -15.59
CA PHE A 194 -15.80 8.74 -15.56
C PHE A 194 -14.86 7.98 -16.52
N ASN A 195 -15.40 7.03 -17.30
CA ASN A 195 -14.63 6.03 -18.07
C ASN A 195 -14.27 6.46 -19.51
N ASP A 196 -13.97 7.73 -19.76
CA ASP A 196 -13.45 8.13 -21.07
C ASP A 196 -11.90 8.23 -21.00
N PRO A 197 -11.14 7.27 -21.58
CA PRO A 197 -9.68 7.19 -21.45
C PRO A 197 -8.95 8.41 -22.04
N GLU A 198 -9.64 9.22 -22.84
CA GLU A 198 -9.10 10.43 -23.44
C GLU A 198 -9.09 11.66 -22.50
N ILE A 199 -9.70 11.58 -21.29
CA ILE A 199 -9.89 12.74 -20.40
C ILE A 199 -8.67 13.07 -19.50
N TYR A 200 -7.74 12.12 -19.25
CA TYR A 200 -6.69 12.27 -18.20
C TYR A 200 -5.26 11.91 -18.61
N GLN A 201 -4.83 12.26 -19.83
CA GLN A 201 -3.56 11.74 -20.37
C GLN A 201 -2.23 12.37 -19.86
N TYR A 202 -2.21 13.26 -18.87
CA TYR A 202 -0.98 13.84 -18.27
C TYR A 202 -1.27 14.21 -16.79
N SER A 203 -0.43 14.04 -15.75
CA SER A 203 1.04 13.95 -15.65
C SER A 203 1.54 13.44 -14.26
N CYS A 204 1.04 12.31 -13.71
CA CYS A 204 1.49 11.75 -12.41
C CYS A 204 1.02 10.28 -12.25
N LEU A 205 1.54 9.36 -13.07
CA LEU A 205 1.08 7.96 -13.08
C LEU A 205 1.51 7.16 -11.84
N GLN A 206 2.74 7.33 -11.35
CA GLN A 206 3.27 6.69 -10.14
C GLN A 206 2.68 7.28 -8.87
N LEU A 207 2.44 8.60 -8.81
CA LEU A 207 1.76 9.21 -7.68
C LEU A 207 0.30 8.78 -7.63
N LYS A 208 -0.39 8.76 -8.79
CA LYS A 208 -1.74 8.20 -8.86
C LYS A 208 -1.74 6.71 -8.53
N ALA A 209 -0.75 5.94 -8.92
CA ALA A 209 -0.62 4.56 -8.47
C ALA A 209 -0.48 4.51 -6.94
N TYR A 210 0.46 5.25 -6.37
CA TYR A 210 0.67 5.32 -4.92
C TYR A 210 -0.57 5.76 -4.13
N LEU A 211 -1.34 6.73 -4.64
CA LEU A 211 -2.56 7.23 -3.99
C LEU A 211 -3.82 6.40 -4.28
N ASN A 212 -3.96 5.89 -5.52
CA ASN A 212 -5.20 5.32 -6.03
C ASN A 212 -5.17 3.81 -6.27
N ASN A 213 -4.04 3.09 -6.21
CA ASN A 213 -3.77 1.74 -6.79
C ASN A 213 -4.91 0.69 -6.73
N ASN A 214 -5.98 0.99 -7.46
CA ASN A 214 -6.98 0.13 -8.02
C ASN A 214 -6.49 -0.18 -9.43
N ASN A 215 -5.81 -1.30 -9.60
CA ASN A 215 -5.78 -1.96 -10.91
C ASN A 215 -7.16 -2.61 -11.16
N SER A 216 -8.15 -1.77 -11.42
CA SER A 216 -9.38 -2.13 -12.12
C SER A 216 -10.01 -0.85 -12.64
N ASN A 217 -10.20 -0.78 -13.95
CA ASN A 217 -10.85 0.30 -14.70
C ASN A 217 -12.35 0.49 -14.35
N GLU A 218 -12.75 0.34 -13.08
CA GLU A 218 -14.16 0.37 -12.67
C GLU A 218 -14.48 1.17 -11.39
N THR A 219 -13.51 1.72 -10.65
CA THR A 219 -13.80 2.37 -9.37
C THR A 219 -13.69 3.90 -9.43
N CYS A 220 -14.70 4.55 -10.00
CA CYS A 220 -15.01 5.95 -9.71
C CYS A 220 -16.47 6.17 -9.25
N GLU A 221 -17.23 5.10 -9.01
CA GLU A 221 -18.61 5.18 -8.48
C GLU A 221 -18.69 5.11 -6.93
N LEU A 222 -17.61 4.73 -6.23
CA LEU A 222 -17.70 4.32 -4.81
C LEU A 222 -17.14 5.31 -3.77
N PHE A 223 -16.32 6.28 -4.18
CA PHE A 223 -15.79 7.29 -3.24
C PHE A 223 -16.77 8.44 -2.93
N SER A 224 -17.90 8.50 -3.64
CA SER A 224 -18.97 9.50 -3.44
C SER A 224 -19.99 9.16 -2.35
N GLY A 225 -19.90 7.97 -1.74
CA GLY A 225 -20.82 7.53 -0.67
C GLY A 225 -20.35 7.80 0.76
N PHE A 226 -19.06 8.09 0.98
CA PHE A 226 -18.51 8.27 2.32
C PHE A 226 -18.67 9.71 2.82
N ARG A 227 -19.93 10.12 3.03
CA ARG A 227 -20.20 11.16 4.04
C ARG A 227 -20.19 10.48 5.40
N TYR A 228 -19.42 11.03 6.34
CA TYR A 228 -19.45 10.74 7.78
C TYR A 228 -20.81 11.00 8.46
N ASN A 229 -21.85 11.35 7.70
CA ASN A 229 -23.23 11.40 8.16
C ASN A 229 -23.96 10.15 7.71
N GLY A 230 -23.95 9.14 8.58
CA GLY A 230 -24.86 8.00 8.51
C GLY A 230 -24.58 7.09 7.32
N ILE A 231 -23.62 6.18 7.51
CA ILE A 231 -23.66 4.90 6.82
C ILE A 231 -24.98 4.21 7.24
N ARG A 232 -26.07 4.45 6.48
CA ARG A 232 -27.18 3.50 6.36
C ARG A 232 -26.71 2.33 5.49
N THR A 233 -25.61 1.69 5.87
CA THR A 233 -25.52 0.25 5.62
C THR A 233 -26.55 -0.32 6.57
N ASN A 234 -27.36 -1.24 6.09
CA ASN A 234 -28.06 -2.13 6.99
C ASN A 234 -26.98 -2.93 7.76
N PHE A 235 -26.36 -2.35 8.78
CA PHE A 235 -25.77 -3.08 9.91
C PHE A 235 -26.90 -3.66 10.78
N ASN A 236 -28.02 -4.04 10.16
CA ASN A 236 -29.19 -4.57 10.85
C ASN A 236 -29.00 -6.06 11.19
N ASP A 237 -28.00 -6.71 10.61
CA ASP A 237 -27.57 -8.05 11.02
C ASP A 237 -26.38 -7.93 11.97
N GLU A 238 -26.66 -7.47 13.19
CA GLU A 238 -25.67 -7.36 14.25
C GLU A 238 -25.05 -8.72 14.67
N ASP A 239 -25.60 -9.83 14.18
CA ASP A 239 -25.29 -11.18 14.63
C ASP A 239 -24.19 -11.89 13.83
N TYR A 240 -23.82 -11.39 12.64
CA TYR A 240 -22.93 -12.10 11.73
C TYR A 240 -21.60 -11.39 11.49
N ILE A 241 -20.51 -12.17 11.56
CA ILE A 241 -19.19 -11.75 11.10
C ILE A 241 -19.22 -11.64 9.57
N PRO A 242 -18.64 -10.59 8.95
CA PRO A 242 -18.62 -10.49 7.50
C PRO A 242 -17.79 -11.60 6.88
N SER A 243 -18.35 -12.25 5.86
CA SER A 243 -17.62 -13.24 5.07
C SER A 243 -17.23 -12.64 3.73
N TYR A 244 -15.92 -12.65 3.43
CA TYR A 244 -15.39 -12.21 2.15
C TYR A 244 -16.06 -12.90 0.95
N ASN A 245 -16.28 -14.22 1.06
CA ASN A 245 -16.94 -15.02 0.02
C ASN A 245 -18.39 -14.60 -0.23
N ILE A 246 -19.13 -14.22 0.81
CA ILE A 246 -20.50 -13.72 0.69
C ILE A 246 -20.51 -12.35 0.01
N LEU A 247 -19.64 -11.44 0.45
CA LEU A 247 -19.55 -10.09 -0.11
C LEU A 247 -19.22 -10.12 -1.61
N ILE A 248 -18.29 -10.98 -2.03
CA ILE A 248 -17.94 -11.11 -3.46
C ILE A 248 -19.03 -11.82 -4.25
N LYS A 249 -19.45 -13.02 -3.81
CA LYS A 249 -20.28 -13.90 -4.65
C LYS A 249 -21.77 -13.53 -4.63
N GLN A 250 -22.27 -12.98 -3.53
CA GLN A 250 -23.69 -12.68 -3.37
C GLN A 250 -23.99 -11.19 -3.56
N MET A 251 -23.09 -10.29 -3.10
CA MET A 251 -23.28 -8.85 -3.22
C MET A 251 -22.57 -8.23 -4.44
N ASN A 252 -21.81 -9.01 -5.22
CA ASN A 252 -21.03 -8.57 -6.39
C ASN A 252 -20.08 -7.39 -6.08
N TYR A 253 -19.51 -7.35 -4.87
CA TYR A 253 -18.55 -6.33 -4.48
C TYR A 253 -17.17 -6.58 -5.09
N THR A 254 -16.46 -5.48 -5.41
CA THR A 254 -15.03 -5.54 -5.76
C THR A 254 -14.19 -5.96 -4.54
N ILE A 255 -13.00 -6.51 -4.78
CA ILE A 255 -12.06 -6.89 -3.70
C ILE A 255 -11.78 -5.70 -2.77
N ALA A 256 -11.53 -4.53 -3.33
CA ALA A 256 -11.28 -3.29 -2.59
C ALA A 256 -12.44 -2.92 -1.65
N THR A 257 -13.67 -3.01 -2.14
CA THR A 257 -14.87 -2.73 -1.33
C THR A 257 -15.08 -3.77 -0.23
N CYS A 258 -14.79 -5.05 -0.49
CA CYS A 258 -14.87 -6.09 0.53
C CYS A 258 -13.87 -5.86 1.66
N LEU A 259 -12.61 -5.58 1.31
CA LEU A 259 -11.57 -5.31 2.31
C LEU A 259 -11.90 -4.06 3.13
N THR A 260 -12.30 -2.97 2.48
CA THR A 260 -12.71 -1.74 3.17
C THR A 260 -13.88 -1.98 4.12
N TYR A 261 -14.90 -2.74 3.69
CA TYR A 261 -16.03 -3.10 4.55
C TYR A 261 -15.60 -3.92 5.76
N ILE A 262 -14.74 -4.93 5.56
CA ILE A 262 -14.20 -5.77 6.62
C ILE A 262 -13.39 -4.94 7.62
N GLU A 263 -12.51 -4.06 7.15
CA GLU A 263 -11.65 -3.20 7.98
C GLU A 263 -12.49 -2.25 8.84
N ILE A 264 -13.51 -1.60 8.25
CA ILE A 264 -14.46 -0.75 8.98
C ILE A 264 -15.24 -1.59 10.01
N TRP A 265 -15.70 -2.78 9.64
CA TRP A 265 -16.42 -3.65 10.58
C TRP A 265 -15.54 -4.05 11.76
N VAL A 266 -14.28 -4.40 11.53
CA VAL A 266 -13.33 -4.73 12.61
C VAL A 266 -13.16 -3.56 13.56
N GLU A 267 -13.00 -2.35 13.02
CA GLU A 267 -12.82 -1.13 13.81
C GLU A 267 -14.02 -0.81 14.70
N PHE A 268 -15.24 -0.85 14.15
CA PHE A 268 -16.43 -0.36 14.86
C PHE A 268 -17.25 -1.44 15.57
N ARG A 269 -17.10 -2.72 15.21
CA ARG A 269 -18.03 -3.80 15.64
C ARG A 269 -17.37 -5.01 16.28
N LEU A 270 -16.09 -5.29 16.03
CA LEU A 270 -15.46 -6.52 16.53
C LEU A 270 -15.52 -6.65 18.05
N GLU A 271 -15.22 -5.56 18.77
CA GLU A 271 -15.23 -5.57 20.24
C GLU A 271 -16.64 -5.81 20.80
N GLN A 272 -17.68 -5.27 20.16
CA GLN A 272 -19.07 -5.53 20.57
C GLN A 272 -19.43 -7.00 20.28
N TRP A 273 -19.10 -7.49 19.09
CA TRP A 273 -19.41 -8.86 18.66
C TRP A 273 -18.72 -9.93 19.53
N ILE A 274 -17.43 -9.74 19.85
CA ILE A 274 -16.67 -10.70 20.67
C ILE A 274 -17.18 -10.76 22.11
N ASN A 275 -17.75 -9.66 22.61
CA ASN A 275 -18.25 -9.54 23.98
C ASN A 275 -19.70 -9.97 24.18
N ARG A 276 -20.48 -10.19 23.11
CA ARG A 276 -21.89 -10.62 23.22
C ARG A 276 -22.05 -11.88 24.07
N PRO A 277 -23.05 -11.94 24.96
CA PRO A 277 -23.42 -13.20 25.61
C PRO A 277 -23.83 -14.21 24.53
N SER A 278 -23.33 -15.43 24.61
CA SER A 278 -23.61 -16.50 23.66
C SER A 278 -25.09 -16.88 23.71
N LEU A 279 -25.92 -16.27 22.86
CA LEU A 279 -27.37 -16.44 22.92
C LEU A 279 -27.91 -17.60 22.07
N ILE A 280 -27.16 -18.19 21.13
CA ILE A 280 -27.70 -19.28 20.31
C ILE A 280 -26.65 -20.36 20.03
N ILE A 281 -27.08 -21.59 20.29
CA ILE A 281 -26.47 -22.88 19.98
C ILE A 281 -26.29 -22.99 18.46
N ASN A 282 -25.07 -22.82 17.97
CA ASN A 282 -24.62 -23.39 16.71
C ASN A 282 -23.20 -23.93 16.92
N ALA A 283 -22.94 -25.13 16.42
CA ALA A 283 -21.90 -26.07 16.85
C ALA A 283 -20.41 -25.62 16.73
N LYS A 284 -20.12 -24.35 16.46
CA LYS A 284 -18.74 -23.83 16.28
C LYS A 284 -18.40 -22.79 17.34
N ASN A 285 -17.20 -22.91 17.92
CA ASN A 285 -16.69 -21.96 18.90
C ASN A 285 -16.46 -20.58 18.24
N ARG A 286 -16.81 -19.48 18.93
CA ARG A 286 -16.64 -18.09 18.43
C ARG A 286 -15.20 -17.78 18.00
N PHE A 287 -14.21 -18.31 18.71
CA PHE A 287 -12.80 -18.11 18.38
C PHE A 287 -12.37 -18.86 17.10
N GLU A 288 -13.02 -19.99 16.78
CA GLU A 288 -12.81 -20.67 15.50
C GLU A 288 -13.37 -19.86 14.33
N ILE A 289 -14.51 -19.21 14.53
CA ILE A 289 -15.09 -18.31 13.53
C ILE A 289 -14.11 -17.15 13.27
N LEU A 290 -13.52 -16.57 14.33
CA LEU A 290 -12.51 -15.52 14.20
C LEU A 290 -11.23 -16.00 13.51
N LEU A 291 -10.74 -17.21 13.81
CA LEU A 291 -9.58 -17.79 13.14
C LEU A 291 -9.84 -17.92 11.64
N ASN A 292 -10.97 -18.52 11.23
CA ASN A 292 -11.31 -18.64 9.80
C ASN A 292 -11.49 -17.29 9.12
N PHE A 293 -12.11 -16.32 9.82
CA PHE A 293 -12.25 -14.95 9.32
C PHE A 293 -10.90 -14.27 9.12
N PHE A 294 -9.97 -14.43 10.06
CA PHE A 294 -8.62 -13.87 9.95
C PHE A 294 -7.81 -14.55 8.84
N ASP A 295 -8.01 -15.85 8.63
CA ASP A 295 -7.42 -16.61 7.51
C ASP A 295 -7.81 -16.04 6.15
N ASP A 296 -9.12 -15.88 5.94
CA ASP A 296 -9.65 -15.29 4.73
C ASP A 296 -9.17 -13.84 4.58
N TYR A 297 -9.27 -13.03 5.64
CA TYR A 297 -8.87 -11.63 5.60
C TYR A 297 -7.38 -11.45 5.29
N GLN A 298 -6.48 -12.11 6.03
CA GLN A 298 -5.04 -11.94 5.81
C GLN A 298 -4.64 -12.38 4.40
N LYS A 299 -5.18 -13.51 3.92
CA LYS A 299 -4.88 -13.99 2.58
C LYS A 299 -5.28 -12.95 1.52
N GLU A 300 -6.51 -12.46 1.58
CA GLU A 300 -7.04 -11.55 0.57
C GLU A 300 -6.45 -10.14 0.69
N ALA A 301 -6.22 -9.64 1.91
CA ALA A 301 -5.58 -8.35 2.16
C ALA A 301 -4.12 -8.34 1.70
N LEU A 302 -3.34 -9.38 2.00
CA LEU A 302 -1.96 -9.47 1.50
C LEU A 302 -1.95 -9.61 -0.02
N ASN A 303 -2.78 -10.47 -0.61
CA ASN A 303 -2.86 -10.60 -2.07
C ASN A 303 -3.23 -9.28 -2.78
N TYR A 304 -3.96 -8.40 -2.10
CA TYR A 304 -4.41 -7.13 -2.66
C TYR A 304 -3.41 -5.98 -2.40
N TYR A 305 -2.91 -5.83 -1.18
CA TYR A 305 -2.03 -4.72 -0.78
C TYR A 305 -0.53 -5.01 -0.99
N TRP A 306 -0.15 -6.29 -1.00
CA TRP A 306 1.26 -6.71 -1.05
C TRP A 306 1.45 -8.04 -1.81
N LEU A 307 1.76 -7.93 -3.10
CA LEU A 307 2.35 -9.04 -3.86
C LEU A 307 3.84 -8.82 -4.03
N LYS A 308 4.64 -9.87 -3.79
CA LYS A 308 6.11 -9.84 -3.89
C LYS A 308 6.63 -9.37 -5.27
N ASP A 309 5.82 -9.54 -6.31
CA ASP A 309 6.16 -9.24 -7.71
C ASP A 309 5.40 -8.02 -8.28
N SER A 310 4.65 -7.27 -7.48
CA SER A 310 3.87 -6.10 -7.92
C SER A 310 4.21 -4.83 -7.14
N ALA A 311 3.70 -3.68 -7.61
CA ALA A 311 3.74 -2.45 -6.82
C ALA A 311 3.00 -2.68 -5.48
N THR A 312 3.62 -2.28 -4.38
CA THR A 312 3.02 -2.35 -3.04
C THR A 312 2.06 -1.18 -2.83
N ASP A 313 1.03 -1.38 -2.02
CA ASP A 313 0.17 -0.31 -1.49
C ASP A 313 0.54 -0.06 -0.01
N PRO A 314 1.38 0.95 0.29
CA PRO A 314 1.78 1.26 1.66
C PRO A 314 0.61 1.66 2.57
N ILE A 315 -0.41 2.34 2.03
CA ILE A 315 -1.58 2.77 2.79
C ILE A 315 -2.44 1.56 3.14
N GLY A 316 -2.71 0.70 2.15
CA GLY A 316 -3.41 -0.56 2.33
C GLY A 316 -2.69 -1.52 3.27
N TYR A 317 -1.37 -1.68 3.12
CA TYR A 317 -0.57 -2.51 4.02
C TYR A 317 -0.61 -1.98 5.46
N SER A 318 -0.58 -0.66 5.64
CA SER A 318 -0.76 -0.03 6.96
C SER A 318 -2.13 -0.35 7.58
N ARG A 319 -3.21 -0.29 6.78
CA ARG A 319 -4.56 -0.70 7.22
C ARG A 319 -4.61 -2.18 7.57
N PHE A 320 -3.96 -3.05 6.81
CA PHE A 320 -3.84 -4.48 7.12
C PHE A 320 -3.16 -4.71 8.47
N ILE A 321 -2.03 -4.03 8.74
CA ILE A 321 -1.33 -4.12 10.03
C ILE A 321 -2.26 -3.66 11.16
N LEU A 322 -2.86 -2.47 11.07
CA LEU A 322 -3.74 -1.94 12.11
C LEU A 322 -4.99 -2.81 12.36
N THR A 323 -5.58 -3.36 11.31
CA THR A 323 -6.76 -4.24 11.41
C THR A 323 -6.39 -5.55 12.08
N SER A 324 -5.26 -6.15 11.70
CA SER A 324 -4.75 -7.39 12.30
C SER A 324 -4.41 -7.21 13.79
N LEU A 325 -3.75 -6.11 14.14
CA LEU A 325 -3.43 -5.77 15.53
C LEU A 325 -4.69 -5.48 16.35
N THR A 326 -5.71 -4.83 15.77
CA THR A 326 -7.02 -4.65 16.40
C THR A 326 -7.67 -5.99 16.73
N ILE A 327 -7.65 -6.95 15.79
CA ILE A 327 -8.19 -8.31 16.02
C ILE A 327 -7.44 -9.00 17.18
N ILE A 328 -6.11 -8.99 17.15
CA ILE A 328 -5.27 -9.58 18.21
C ILE A 328 -5.56 -8.92 19.57
N CYS A 329 -5.68 -7.59 19.60
CA CYS A 329 -5.97 -6.83 20.81
C CYS A 329 -7.35 -7.17 21.39
N CYS A 330 -8.41 -7.19 20.57
CA CYS A 330 -9.76 -7.55 21.00
C CYS A 330 -9.84 -8.98 21.54
N ILE A 331 -9.18 -9.95 20.89
CA ILE A 331 -9.12 -11.33 21.36
C ILE A 331 -8.37 -11.42 22.69
N HIS A 332 -7.20 -10.76 22.80
CA HIS A 332 -6.42 -10.77 24.04
C HIS A 332 -7.19 -10.16 25.22
N LYS A 333 -7.82 -9.00 25.04
CA LYS A 333 -8.68 -8.38 26.05
C LYS A 333 -9.79 -9.32 26.48
N LYS A 334 -10.44 -10.00 25.53
CA LYS A 334 -11.52 -10.95 25.85
C LYS A 334 -11.02 -12.13 26.68
N LEU A 335 -9.86 -12.69 26.32
CA LEU A 335 -9.27 -13.82 27.04
C LEU A 335 -8.84 -13.41 28.45
N CYS A 336 -8.26 -12.22 28.63
CA CYS A 336 -7.90 -11.71 29.96
C CYS A 336 -9.11 -11.52 30.90
N GLN A 337 -10.31 -11.27 30.35
CA GLN A 337 -11.55 -11.16 31.12
C GLN A 337 -12.13 -12.52 31.53
N ASP A 338 -11.75 -13.62 30.87
CA ASP A 338 -12.19 -14.96 31.24
C ASP A 338 -11.36 -15.44 32.44
N LYS A 339 -12.03 -15.77 33.55
CA LYS A 339 -11.38 -16.26 34.78
C LYS A 339 -10.48 -17.48 34.55
N ARG A 340 -10.76 -18.30 33.52
CA ARG A 340 -9.90 -19.45 33.17
C ARG A 340 -8.53 -19.00 32.64
N PHE A 341 -8.44 -17.83 32.05
CA PHE A 341 -7.25 -17.33 31.35
C PHE A 341 -6.73 -16.00 31.90
N GLU A 342 -7.25 -15.54 33.04
CA GLU A 342 -6.91 -14.25 33.67
C GLU A 342 -5.41 -14.01 33.79
N ARG A 343 -4.60 -15.07 33.99
CA ARG A 343 -3.14 -14.96 34.07
C ARG A 343 -2.51 -14.32 32.83
N LEU A 344 -3.14 -14.41 31.65
CA LEU A 344 -2.67 -13.76 30.41
C LEU A 344 -2.35 -12.28 30.59
N GLN A 345 -3.03 -11.57 31.50
CA GLN A 345 -2.76 -10.15 31.78
C GLN A 345 -1.31 -9.88 32.26
N PHE A 346 -0.61 -10.90 32.74
CA PHE A 346 0.77 -10.83 33.21
C PHE A 346 1.79 -11.41 32.21
N HIS A 347 1.31 -11.96 31.08
CA HIS A 347 2.15 -12.49 30.02
C HIS A 347 2.49 -11.40 29.00
N SER A 348 3.69 -11.49 28.45
CA SER A 348 4.10 -10.61 27.37
C SER A 348 3.39 -10.94 26.08
N LEU A 349 3.21 -9.93 25.22
CA LEU A 349 2.65 -10.07 23.88
C LEU A 349 3.65 -9.55 22.86
N HIS A 350 4.73 -10.30 22.67
CA HIS A 350 5.79 -9.92 21.76
C HIS A 350 5.46 -10.28 20.31
N ILE A 351 5.39 -9.26 19.45
CA ILE A 351 5.38 -9.40 18.00
C ILE A 351 6.66 -8.74 17.47
N PRO A 352 7.54 -9.49 16.77
CA PRO A 352 8.82 -8.97 16.30
C PRO A 352 8.68 -7.65 15.52
N ASN A 353 9.54 -6.68 15.84
CA ASN A 353 9.67 -5.36 15.19
C ASN A 353 8.40 -4.49 15.16
N ILE A 354 7.29 -4.90 15.77
CA ILE A 354 6.01 -4.22 15.57
C ILE A 354 5.99 -2.79 16.12
N LEU A 355 6.62 -2.55 17.28
CA LEU A 355 6.65 -1.24 17.92
C LEU A 355 7.43 -0.23 17.08
N GLU A 356 8.57 -0.65 16.51
CA GLU A 356 9.38 0.15 15.60
C GLU A 356 8.64 0.43 14.28
N LEU A 357 7.85 -0.55 13.81
CA LEU A 357 7.10 -0.42 12.55
C LEU A 357 5.99 0.64 12.61
N PHE A 358 5.46 0.99 13.80
CA PHE A 358 4.43 2.02 13.92
C PHE A 358 4.85 3.36 13.32
N GLU A 359 6.14 3.73 13.43
CA GLU A 359 6.70 4.94 12.84
C GLU A 359 6.54 4.98 11.31
N PHE A 360 6.52 3.83 10.66
CA PHE A 360 6.52 3.69 9.20
C PHE A 360 5.13 3.53 8.60
N LEU A 361 4.08 3.40 9.42
CA LEU A 361 2.72 3.30 8.93
C LEU A 361 2.31 4.58 8.18
N VAL A 362 1.62 4.43 7.07
CA VAL A 362 1.09 5.53 6.25
C VAL A 362 -0.40 5.66 6.54
N LEU A 363 -0.79 6.69 7.32
CA LEU A 363 -2.09 6.79 7.97
C LEU A 363 -2.86 8.06 7.57
N PRO A 364 -3.63 8.08 6.46
CA PRO A 364 -4.28 9.28 5.95
C PRO A 364 -5.32 9.90 6.89
N ASN A 365 -5.99 9.08 7.70
CA ASN A 365 -7.13 9.51 8.50
C ASN A 365 -6.76 9.72 9.97
N ARG A 366 -7.47 10.63 10.63
CA ARG A 366 -7.32 10.90 12.07
C ARG A 366 -7.63 9.66 12.91
N GLU A 367 -8.71 8.94 12.61
CA GLU A 367 -9.11 7.75 13.37
C GLU A 367 -8.05 6.65 13.30
N ASP A 368 -7.42 6.46 12.13
CA ASP A 368 -6.30 5.52 11.98
C ASP A 368 -5.09 5.90 12.84
N MET A 369 -4.79 7.20 12.96
CA MET A 369 -3.72 7.70 13.83
C MET A 369 -4.02 7.48 15.32
N ILE A 370 -5.27 7.72 15.75
CA ILE A 370 -5.73 7.45 17.12
C ILE A 370 -5.68 5.95 17.41
N ARG A 371 -6.15 5.13 16.46
CA ARG A 371 -6.10 3.67 16.54
C ARG A 371 -4.66 3.18 16.66
N ALA A 372 -3.75 3.71 15.84
CA ALA A 372 -2.33 3.39 15.88
C ALA A 372 -1.73 3.72 17.26
N HIS A 373 -2.01 4.91 17.79
CA HIS A 373 -1.58 5.31 19.13
C HIS A 373 -2.07 4.35 20.24
N ASN A 374 -3.36 4.03 20.23
CA ASN A 374 -3.98 3.15 21.23
C ASN A 374 -3.38 1.73 21.17
N LEU A 375 -3.16 1.21 19.96
CA LEU A 375 -2.51 -0.08 19.76
C LEU A 375 -1.05 -0.02 20.21
N TYR A 376 -0.30 1.02 19.85
CA TYR A 376 1.08 1.20 20.28
C TYR A 376 1.21 1.17 21.81
N ILE A 377 0.38 1.92 22.53
CA ILE A 377 0.35 1.92 24.01
C ILE A 377 0.08 0.51 24.52
N TYR A 378 -0.96 -0.14 23.98
CA TYR A 378 -1.36 -1.48 24.40
C TYR A 378 -0.24 -2.51 24.22
N PHE A 379 0.36 -2.59 23.02
CA PHE A 379 1.46 -3.52 22.77
C PHE A 379 2.74 -3.16 23.52
N THR A 380 3.00 -1.88 23.79
CA THR A 380 4.13 -1.44 24.64
C THR A 380 3.94 -1.89 26.09
N GLU A 381 2.74 -1.72 26.64
CA GLU A 381 2.39 -2.19 27.98
C GLU A 381 2.60 -3.71 28.09
N PHE A 382 2.07 -4.48 27.13
CA PHE A 382 2.17 -5.93 27.16
C PHE A 382 3.58 -6.44 26.83
N ASN A 383 4.37 -5.78 25.98
CA ASN A 383 5.77 -6.16 25.75
C ASN A 383 6.63 -6.12 27.02
N ASN A 384 6.30 -5.23 27.96
CA ASN A 384 7.04 -5.04 29.21
C ASN A 384 6.56 -5.97 30.34
N ARG A 385 5.65 -6.91 30.08
CA ARG A 385 5.17 -7.85 31.10
C ARG A 385 6.22 -8.92 31.43
N LEU A 386 6.19 -9.39 32.67
CA LEU A 386 7.24 -10.24 33.25
C LEU A 386 7.25 -11.67 32.69
N TYR A 387 6.09 -12.24 32.39
CA TYR A 387 6.01 -13.64 32.00
C TYR A 387 6.16 -13.81 30.47
N PRO A 388 6.68 -14.98 30.01
CA PRO A 388 6.88 -15.23 28.58
C PRO A 388 5.60 -15.15 27.76
N ASP A 389 5.70 -14.83 26.48
CA ASP A 389 4.56 -14.86 25.56
C ASP A 389 4.08 -16.29 25.24
N LEU A 390 3.00 -16.43 24.47
CA LEU A 390 2.43 -17.74 24.11
C LEU A 390 3.23 -18.54 23.06
N LEU A 391 4.22 -17.93 22.44
CA LEU A 391 5.05 -18.49 21.38
C LEU A 391 6.50 -18.78 21.82
N SER A 392 6.96 -18.20 22.94
CA SER A 392 8.34 -18.31 23.42
C SER A 392 8.43 -18.94 24.82
N ASN A 393 9.56 -19.58 25.12
CA ASN A 393 9.89 -20.15 26.43
C ASN A 393 8.79 -21.03 27.06
N ILE A 394 8.13 -21.87 26.26
CA ILE A 394 6.96 -22.67 26.65
C ILE A 394 7.24 -23.70 27.77
N GLU A 395 8.50 -24.01 28.05
CA GLU A 395 8.92 -24.90 29.15
C GLU A 395 9.17 -24.17 30.48
N SER A 396 9.18 -22.83 30.49
CA SER A 396 9.43 -22.06 31.71
C SER A 396 8.33 -22.28 32.75
N ASN A 397 8.70 -22.32 34.03
CA ASN A 397 7.74 -22.40 35.14
C ASN A 397 6.72 -21.25 35.11
N ASN A 398 7.12 -20.11 34.54
CA ASN A 398 6.27 -18.93 34.37
C ASN A 398 5.51 -18.91 33.05
N ALA A 399 5.70 -19.89 32.16
CA ALA A 399 4.96 -19.97 30.90
C ALA A 399 3.48 -20.23 31.15
N PHE A 400 2.63 -19.67 30.28
CA PHE A 400 1.18 -19.72 30.47
C PHE A 400 0.68 -21.17 30.50
N GLY A 401 1.16 -21.99 29.56
CA GLY A 401 0.77 -23.39 29.43
C GLY A 401 1.13 -24.24 30.63
N VAL A 402 2.35 -24.08 31.16
CA VAL A 402 2.82 -24.80 32.36
C VAL A 402 1.97 -24.43 33.57
N TYR A 403 1.74 -23.13 33.79
CA TYR A 403 0.90 -22.68 34.91
C TYR A 403 -0.55 -23.17 34.78
N PHE A 404 -1.12 -23.10 33.58
CA PHE A 404 -2.49 -23.53 33.32
C PHE A 404 -2.66 -25.03 33.55
N ALA A 405 -1.72 -25.84 33.02
CA ALA A 405 -1.75 -27.29 33.20
C ALA A 405 -1.57 -27.69 34.67
N TYR A 406 -0.70 -27.00 35.41
CA TYR A 406 -0.47 -27.27 36.83
C TYR A 406 -1.76 -27.14 37.65
N HIS A 407 -2.59 -26.15 37.34
CA HIS A 407 -3.85 -25.89 38.03
C HIS A 407 -5.06 -26.62 37.42
N SER A 408 -4.86 -27.46 36.41
CA SER A 408 -5.93 -28.21 35.74
C SER A 408 -5.98 -29.65 36.23
N PRO A 409 -7.03 -30.06 36.99
CA PRO A 409 -7.17 -31.45 37.43
C PRO A 409 -7.22 -32.44 36.26
N GLN A 410 -7.92 -32.08 35.17
CA GLN A 410 -8.03 -32.93 33.98
C GLN A 410 -6.67 -33.19 33.29
N MET A 411 -5.83 -32.16 33.18
CA MET A 411 -4.50 -32.32 32.56
C MET A 411 -3.56 -33.10 33.48
N ASN A 412 -3.61 -32.87 34.80
CA ASN A 412 -2.86 -33.66 35.76
C ASN A 412 -3.26 -35.15 35.75
N ASP A 413 -4.56 -35.45 35.70
CA ASP A 413 -5.06 -36.83 35.56
C ASP A 413 -4.62 -37.48 34.24
N ALA A 414 -4.55 -36.70 33.15
CA ALA A 414 -4.00 -37.17 31.89
C ALA A 414 -2.51 -37.51 31.99
N ILE A 415 -1.70 -36.65 32.62
CA ILE A 415 -0.27 -36.94 32.88
C ILE A 415 -0.14 -38.23 33.70
N GLN A 416 -0.94 -38.41 34.76
CA GLN A 416 -0.85 -39.62 35.59
C GLN A 416 -1.20 -40.88 34.81
N ARG A 417 -2.26 -40.85 33.98
CA ARG A 417 -2.60 -41.97 33.10
C ARG A 417 -1.48 -42.30 32.12
N ILE A 418 -0.87 -41.28 31.50
CA ILE A 418 0.26 -41.49 30.59
C ILE A 418 1.45 -42.10 31.33
N ARG A 419 1.75 -41.66 32.55
CA ARG A 419 2.83 -42.22 33.37
C ARG A 419 2.59 -43.68 33.74
N ILE A 420 1.36 -44.04 34.10
CA ILE A 420 0.98 -45.44 34.39
C ILE A 420 1.15 -46.31 33.14
N GLU A 421 0.69 -45.85 31.98
CA GLU A 421 0.85 -46.57 30.71
C GLU A 421 2.34 -46.70 30.33
N ALA A 422 3.12 -45.63 30.50
CA ALA A 422 4.56 -45.64 30.22
C ALA A 422 5.33 -46.62 31.11
N GLU A 423 4.96 -46.77 32.38
CA GLU A 423 5.57 -47.76 33.26
C GLU A 423 5.18 -49.19 32.87
N GLN A 424 3.92 -49.43 32.49
CA GLN A 424 3.49 -50.72 31.96
C GLN A 424 4.25 -51.09 30.68
N ASP A 425 4.42 -50.14 29.76
CA ASP A 425 5.20 -50.33 28.53
C ASP A 425 6.67 -50.63 28.82
N LYS A 426 7.26 -49.95 29.82
CA LYS A 426 8.62 -50.23 30.29
C LYS A 426 8.76 -51.66 30.81
N GLN A 427 7.82 -52.13 31.64
CA GLN A 427 7.81 -53.50 32.14
C GLN A 427 7.63 -54.53 31.01
N ASN A 428 6.76 -54.24 30.04
CA ASN A 428 6.57 -55.10 28.87
C ASN A 428 7.84 -55.16 28.00
N LYS A 429 8.54 -54.04 27.83
CA LYS A 429 9.82 -54.00 27.12
C LYS A 429 10.91 -54.81 27.84
N ILE A 430 10.97 -54.75 29.16
CA ILE A 430 11.91 -55.56 29.95
C ILE A 430 11.65 -57.06 29.71
N LYS A 431 10.39 -57.49 29.71
CA LYS A 431 10.02 -58.88 29.39
C LYS A 431 10.42 -59.27 27.96
N GLU A 432 10.15 -58.41 26.98
CA GLU A 432 10.54 -58.62 25.57
C GLU A 432 12.06 -58.81 25.43
N VAL A 433 12.86 -57.93 26.07
CA VAL A 433 14.32 -58.00 26.04
C VAL A 433 14.84 -59.26 26.73
N ASN A 434 14.28 -59.65 27.87
CA ASN A 434 14.67 -60.87 28.58
C ASN A 434 14.38 -62.11 27.74
N ASN A 435 13.19 -62.23 27.15
CA ASN A 435 12.83 -63.33 26.26
C ASN A 435 13.78 -63.41 25.05
N ALA A 436 14.15 -62.27 24.47
CA ALA A 436 15.11 -62.21 23.37
C ALA A 436 16.52 -62.64 23.79
N LYS A 437 16.98 -62.24 24.99
CA LYS A 437 18.26 -62.67 25.56
C LYS A 437 18.29 -64.16 25.87
N GLU A 438 17.22 -64.72 26.42
CA GLU A 438 17.10 -66.16 26.66
C GLU A 438 17.12 -66.95 25.35
N LYS A 439 16.36 -66.50 24.34
CA LYS A 439 16.39 -67.10 23.00
C LYS A 439 17.80 -67.05 22.39
N TYR A 440 18.51 -65.93 22.54
CA TYR A 440 19.89 -65.82 22.09
C TYR A 440 20.81 -66.82 22.81
N LYS A 441 20.71 -66.94 24.14
CA LYS A 441 21.47 -67.92 24.93
C LYS A 441 21.19 -69.36 24.48
N GLN A 442 19.92 -69.71 24.26
CA GLN A 442 19.53 -71.03 23.77
C GLN A 442 20.13 -71.35 22.39
N LEU A 443 20.02 -70.42 21.43
CA LEU A 443 20.62 -70.59 20.11
C LEU A 443 22.16 -70.67 20.18
N MET A 444 22.79 -69.86 21.02
CA MET A 444 24.23 -69.92 21.24
C MET A 444 24.66 -71.25 21.86
N ASN A 445 23.90 -71.82 22.80
CA ASN A 445 24.21 -73.16 23.34
C ASN A 445 24.17 -74.23 22.23
N VAL A 446 23.20 -74.18 21.31
CA VAL A 446 23.15 -75.07 20.14
C VAL A 446 24.36 -74.83 19.22
N VAL A 447 24.76 -73.57 19.00
CA VAL A 447 25.96 -73.25 18.22
C VAL A 447 27.21 -73.82 18.89
N HIS A 448 27.38 -73.69 20.20
CA HIS A 448 28.54 -74.25 20.91
C HIS A 448 28.60 -75.78 20.85
N ASN A 449 27.44 -76.45 20.88
CA ASN A 449 27.33 -77.91 20.89
C ASN A 449 27.30 -78.56 19.49
N THR A 450 27.30 -77.78 18.41
CA THR A 450 27.33 -78.28 17.03
C THR A 450 28.63 -77.88 16.33
N SER A 451 29.16 -78.72 15.45
CA SER A 451 30.32 -78.42 14.61
C SER A 451 29.90 -78.04 13.18
N CYS A 452 30.79 -77.38 12.44
CA CYS A 452 30.54 -77.14 11.02
C CYS A 452 30.87 -78.40 10.21
N ASP A 453 29.93 -78.87 9.40
CA ASP A 453 30.19 -79.95 8.45
C ASP A 453 30.97 -79.43 7.22
N TYR A 454 32.05 -80.14 6.88
CA TYR A 454 32.87 -79.87 5.69
C TYR A 454 32.74 -81.04 4.71
N THR A 455 32.37 -80.75 3.46
CA THR A 455 32.34 -81.76 2.38
C THR A 455 33.40 -81.39 1.34
N ASN A 456 34.35 -82.29 1.06
CA ASN A 456 35.49 -82.06 0.15
C ASN A 456 36.27 -80.74 0.45
N ASN A 457 36.61 -80.48 1.72
CA ASN A 457 37.24 -79.22 2.16
C ASN A 457 36.48 -77.93 1.80
N ARG A 458 35.21 -78.01 1.38
CA ARG A 458 34.36 -76.86 1.08
C ARG A 458 33.21 -76.78 2.09
N HIS A 459 33.18 -75.67 2.83
CA HIS A 459 32.12 -75.38 3.77
C HIS A 459 30.95 -74.66 3.11
N LYS A 460 29.77 -75.30 3.09
CA LYS A 460 28.55 -74.71 2.52
C LYS A 460 27.78 -73.99 3.63
N MET A 461 28.17 -72.75 3.95
CA MET A 461 27.55 -71.93 5.03
C MET A 461 26.01 -71.90 5.00
N LYS A 462 25.39 -71.86 3.81
CA LYS A 462 23.93 -71.83 3.66
C LYS A 462 23.21 -73.13 4.03
N ARG A 463 23.92 -74.27 4.05
CA ARG A 463 23.38 -75.61 4.36
C ARG A 463 23.88 -76.15 5.70
N CYS A 464 24.83 -75.47 6.35
CA CYS A 464 25.31 -75.85 7.66
C CYS A 464 24.33 -75.38 8.76
N GLN A 465 23.88 -76.33 9.58
CA GLN A 465 22.96 -76.05 10.67
C GLN A 465 23.57 -75.07 11.69
N ARG A 466 24.84 -75.26 12.10
CA ARG A 466 25.55 -74.34 13.01
C ARG A 466 25.58 -72.91 12.46
N CYS A 467 25.96 -72.71 11.18
CA CYS A 467 26.01 -71.38 10.58
C CYS A 467 24.62 -70.76 10.42
N LYS A 468 23.59 -71.56 10.17
CA LYS A 468 22.20 -71.11 10.14
C LYS A 468 21.74 -70.65 11.53
N THR A 469 21.97 -71.44 12.57
CA THR A 469 21.62 -71.09 13.97
C THR A 469 22.41 -69.87 14.47
N LEU A 470 23.70 -69.74 14.12
CA LEU A 470 24.49 -68.55 14.42
C LEU A 470 23.93 -67.30 13.72
N LYS A 471 23.53 -67.44 12.45
CA LYS A 471 22.88 -66.36 11.70
C LYS A 471 21.53 -65.99 12.34
N GLU A 472 20.73 -66.96 12.75
CA GLU A 472 19.45 -66.75 13.44
C GLU A 472 19.65 -66.03 14.78
N ALA A 473 20.67 -66.41 15.57
CA ALA A 473 21.01 -65.74 16.82
C ALA A 473 21.42 -64.28 16.59
N ASN A 474 22.28 -64.02 15.60
CA ASN A 474 22.75 -62.67 15.25
C ASN A 474 21.66 -61.81 14.57
N GLN A 475 20.57 -62.42 14.11
CA GLN A 475 19.42 -61.72 13.51
C GLN A 475 18.34 -61.33 14.51
N ILE A 476 18.44 -61.77 15.78
CA ILE A 476 17.54 -61.31 16.84
C ILE A 476 17.73 -59.80 17.01
N LYS A 477 16.68 -59.04 16.72
CA LYS A 477 16.64 -57.58 16.83
C LYS A 477 15.46 -57.17 17.69
N VAL A 478 15.75 -56.37 18.70
CA VAL A 478 14.74 -55.75 19.57
C VAL A 478 14.89 -54.24 19.45
N LYS A 479 13.79 -53.54 19.19
CA LYS A 479 13.79 -52.08 19.12
C LYS A 479 13.82 -51.49 20.52
N VAL A 480 14.52 -50.36 20.66
CA VAL A 480 14.53 -49.57 21.89
C VAL A 480 13.12 -49.05 22.22
N TYR A 481 12.85 -48.89 23.51
CA TYR A 481 11.73 -48.14 24.02
C TYR A 481 12.18 -46.71 24.31
N GLU A 482 11.37 -45.74 23.92
CA GLU A 482 11.55 -44.33 24.27
C GLU A 482 10.27 -43.84 24.94
N CYS A 483 10.38 -43.26 26.14
CA CYS A 483 9.22 -42.71 26.85
C CYS A 483 8.56 -41.59 26.02
N PRO A 484 7.23 -41.63 25.81
CA PRO A 484 6.54 -40.61 25.02
C PRO A 484 6.47 -39.24 25.72
N MET A 485 6.57 -39.21 27.05
CA MET A 485 6.54 -37.99 27.84
C MET A 485 7.93 -37.67 28.45
N PRO A 486 8.28 -36.39 28.57
CA PRO A 486 9.45 -35.93 29.30
C PRO A 486 9.44 -36.35 30.78
N LEU A 487 10.62 -36.54 31.36
CA LEU A 487 10.78 -36.88 32.78
C LEU A 487 10.50 -35.65 33.68
N ALA A 488 11.06 -34.49 33.32
CA ALA A 488 10.88 -33.24 34.05
C ALA A 488 9.40 -32.86 34.12
N HIS A 489 8.95 -32.42 35.30
CA HIS A 489 7.53 -32.20 35.55
C HIS A 489 6.98 -31.04 34.73
N GLU A 490 7.73 -29.96 34.61
CA GLU A 490 7.35 -28.73 33.90
C GLU A 490 7.31 -28.96 32.39
N SER A 491 8.30 -29.70 31.85
CA SER A 491 8.29 -30.18 30.47
C SER A 491 7.06 -31.07 30.17
N ALA A 492 6.68 -31.96 31.10
CA ALA A 492 5.48 -32.77 30.95
C ALA A 492 4.19 -31.91 30.99
N LEU A 493 4.14 -30.88 31.83
CA LEU A 493 3.05 -29.91 31.87
C LEU A 493 2.93 -29.11 30.57
N ALA A 494 4.06 -28.68 30.00
CA ALA A 494 4.09 -28.01 28.69
C ALA A 494 3.54 -28.92 27.59
N VAL A 495 3.99 -30.18 27.51
CA VAL A 495 3.49 -31.13 26.51
C VAL A 495 1.99 -31.39 26.67
N ILE A 496 1.49 -31.65 27.88
CA ILE A 496 0.06 -31.92 28.05
C ILE A 496 -0.80 -30.71 27.72
N PHE A 497 -0.31 -29.49 28.04
CA PHE A 497 -1.00 -28.26 27.65
C PHE A 497 -1.13 -28.14 26.14
N GLU A 498 -0.09 -28.45 25.37
CA GLU A 498 -0.15 -28.44 23.90
C GLU A 498 -1.15 -29.46 23.34
N LEU A 499 -1.20 -30.65 23.93
CA LEU A 499 -2.15 -31.70 23.54
C LEU A 499 -3.59 -31.31 23.88
N GLN A 500 -3.80 -30.66 25.04
CA GLN A 500 -5.13 -30.38 25.59
C GLN A 500 -5.52 -28.89 25.59
N MET A 501 -4.86 -28.08 24.76
CA MET A 501 -5.00 -26.62 24.79
C MET A 501 -6.46 -26.19 24.62
N PRO A 502 -6.98 -25.32 25.50
CA PRO A 502 -8.28 -24.69 25.33
C PRO A 502 -8.39 -24.04 23.96
N ILE A 503 -9.51 -24.26 23.28
CA ILE A 503 -9.63 -23.88 21.87
C ILE A 503 -9.52 -22.36 21.65
N GLU A 504 -9.94 -21.57 22.63
CA GLU A 504 -9.86 -20.11 22.61
C GLU A 504 -8.40 -19.63 22.59
N ILE A 505 -7.54 -20.23 23.41
CA ILE A 505 -6.09 -19.96 23.44
C ILE A 505 -5.44 -20.46 22.15
N ARG A 506 -5.85 -21.63 21.65
CA ARG A 506 -5.32 -22.21 20.41
C ARG A 506 -5.57 -21.28 19.21
N CYS A 507 -6.82 -20.84 19.03
CA CYS A 507 -7.18 -19.91 17.95
C CYS A 507 -6.43 -18.58 18.07
N TYR A 508 -6.33 -18.02 19.29
CA TYR A 508 -5.58 -16.79 19.52
C TYR A 508 -4.10 -16.93 19.17
N ARG A 509 -3.45 -18.01 19.61
CA ARG A 509 -2.05 -18.29 19.32
C ARG A 509 -1.80 -18.51 17.83
N ASP A 510 -2.70 -19.21 17.15
CA ASP A 510 -2.60 -19.43 15.70
C ASP A 510 -2.72 -18.11 14.91
N ILE A 511 -3.58 -17.18 15.33
CA ILE A 511 -3.68 -15.82 14.74
C ILE A 511 -2.38 -15.04 14.92
N ILE A 512 -1.79 -15.03 16.13
CA ILE A 512 -0.52 -14.33 16.38
C ILE A 512 0.60 -14.94 15.52
N TRP A 513 0.69 -16.28 15.49
CA TRP A 513 1.70 -16.99 14.71
C TRP A 513 1.56 -16.71 13.21
N GLN A 514 0.33 -16.73 12.69
CA GLN A 514 0.04 -16.42 11.30
C GLN A 514 0.34 -14.97 10.94
N PHE A 515 -0.02 -14.02 11.80
CA PHE A 515 0.31 -12.62 11.60
C PHE A 515 1.83 -12.40 11.60
N THR A 516 2.55 -13.07 12.50
CA THR A 516 4.01 -13.05 12.56
C THR A 516 4.63 -13.63 11.28
N ASN A 517 4.04 -14.70 10.73
CA ASN A 517 4.52 -15.40 9.53
C ASN A 517 3.84 -14.94 8.22
N ARG A 518 3.36 -13.70 8.18
CA ARG A 518 2.67 -13.10 7.02
C ARG A 518 3.49 -13.07 5.72
N SER A 519 4.81 -13.30 5.78
CA SER A 519 5.72 -13.18 4.65
C SER A 519 5.57 -14.24 3.54
N ASN A 520 4.61 -15.19 3.64
CA ASN A 520 4.43 -16.35 2.75
C ASN A 520 5.71 -17.18 2.50
N SER A 521 6.73 -17.01 3.34
CA SER A 521 7.96 -17.79 3.21
C SER A 521 7.69 -19.21 3.72
N HIS A 522 7.89 -20.21 2.85
CA HIS A 522 7.86 -21.60 3.28
C HIS A 522 8.85 -21.77 4.43
N LEU A 523 8.34 -22.11 5.60
CA LEU A 523 9.18 -22.57 6.70
C LEU A 523 9.79 -23.90 6.25
N GLU A 524 11.10 -23.93 6.08
CA GLU A 524 11.81 -25.19 5.88
C GLU A 524 11.58 -26.05 7.13
N ASN A 525 10.81 -27.13 6.97
CA ASN A 525 10.47 -28.05 8.04
C ASN A 525 11.69 -28.94 8.37
N CYS A 526 12.69 -28.34 9.00
CA CYS A 526 13.83 -29.07 9.58
C CYS A 526 13.51 -29.65 10.97
N MET A 527 12.29 -29.45 11.48
CA MET A 527 11.87 -29.87 12.81
C MET A 527 11.04 -31.16 12.77
N TYR A 528 11.15 -31.96 13.82
CA TYR A 528 10.39 -33.20 13.99
C TYR A 528 9.11 -32.93 14.76
N GLU A 529 7.96 -33.17 14.14
CA GLU A 529 6.66 -33.05 14.81
C GLU A 529 6.44 -34.19 15.81
N TRP A 530 6.07 -33.85 17.04
CA TRP A 530 6.03 -34.78 18.18
C TRP A 530 5.07 -35.95 17.95
N LEU A 531 3.86 -35.65 17.46
CA LEU A 531 2.83 -36.66 17.20
C LEU A 531 3.11 -37.50 15.94
N ASN A 532 4.03 -37.06 15.07
CA ASN A 532 4.43 -37.82 13.88
C ASN A 532 5.50 -38.88 14.20
N VAL A 533 6.10 -38.85 15.40
CA VAL A 533 6.96 -39.93 15.89
C VAL A 533 6.07 -41.13 16.24
N PRO A 534 6.15 -42.28 15.52
CA PRO A 534 5.15 -43.35 15.66
C PRO A 534 4.98 -43.88 17.08
N SER A 535 6.07 -44.03 17.84
CA SER A 535 6.06 -44.48 19.23
C SER A 535 5.39 -43.49 20.19
N HIS A 536 5.45 -42.20 19.89
CA HIS A 536 4.84 -41.14 20.70
C HIS A 536 3.39 -40.93 20.28
N GLY A 537 3.14 -40.79 18.97
CA GLY A 537 1.82 -40.59 18.40
C GLY A 537 0.83 -41.70 18.76
N SER A 538 1.25 -42.97 18.77
CA SER A 538 0.36 -44.08 19.17
C SER A 538 -0.12 -44.00 20.62
N LYS A 539 0.63 -43.31 21.49
CA LYS A 539 0.38 -43.20 22.93
C LYS A 539 -0.31 -41.88 23.30
N LEU A 540 0.07 -40.78 22.66
CA LEU A 540 -0.37 -39.43 23.03
C LEU A 540 -1.62 -38.95 22.27
N LYS A 541 -1.92 -39.52 21.10
CA LYS A 541 -3.00 -39.01 20.23
C LYS A 541 -4.39 -39.11 20.86
N SER A 542 -4.62 -40.09 21.73
CA SER A 542 -5.87 -40.24 22.50
C SER A 542 -6.10 -39.11 23.51
N PHE A 543 -5.05 -38.38 23.89
CA PHE A 543 -5.13 -37.27 24.83
C PHE A 543 -5.31 -35.92 24.15
N CYS A 544 -5.24 -35.84 22.82
CA CYS A 544 -5.38 -34.59 22.07
C CYS A 544 -6.84 -34.09 22.08
N THR A 545 -7.05 -32.79 22.31
CA THR A 545 -8.37 -32.15 22.22
C THR A 545 -8.39 -31.06 21.14
N GLY A 546 -9.55 -30.88 20.50
CA GLY A 546 -9.76 -29.91 19.42
C GLY A 546 -9.70 -30.52 18.02
N PHE A 547 -9.70 -29.67 16.98
CA PHE A 547 -9.62 -30.10 15.58
C PHE A 547 -8.17 -30.15 15.08
N ASN A 548 -7.91 -31.00 14.08
CA ASN A 548 -6.57 -31.30 13.58
C ASN A 548 -5.90 -30.17 12.77
N ASN A 549 -6.61 -29.08 12.46
CA ASN A 549 -6.13 -28.02 11.57
C ASN A 549 -5.58 -26.81 12.35
N HIS A 550 -4.53 -27.03 13.16
CA HIS A 550 -3.84 -25.96 13.89
C HIS A 550 -2.52 -25.57 13.20
N LYS A 551 -2.16 -24.28 13.29
CA LYS A 551 -0.97 -23.69 12.64
C LYS A 551 0.28 -23.89 13.49
N VAL A 552 0.14 -23.72 14.79
CA VAL A 552 1.21 -23.98 15.76
C VAL A 552 1.16 -25.45 16.20
N ARG A 553 2.29 -26.16 16.08
CA ARG A 553 2.43 -27.57 16.46
C ARG A 553 3.55 -27.76 17.47
N LEU A 554 3.45 -28.80 18.28
CA LEU A 554 4.54 -29.26 19.14
C LEU A 554 5.58 -29.99 18.28
N VAL A 555 6.81 -29.46 18.26
CA VAL A 555 7.93 -29.94 17.44
C VAL A 555 9.21 -30.05 18.27
N SER A 556 10.25 -30.63 17.66
CA SER A 556 11.56 -30.80 18.26
C SER A 556 12.67 -30.59 17.23
N SER A 557 13.76 -29.94 17.67
CA SER A 557 15.02 -29.84 16.90
C SER A 557 15.85 -31.12 16.96
N THR A 558 15.64 -31.98 17.96
CA THR A 558 16.30 -33.29 18.07
C THR A 558 15.41 -34.39 17.51
N LYS A 559 16.03 -35.36 16.84
CA LYS A 559 15.35 -36.55 16.31
C LYS A 559 15.11 -37.55 17.44
N SER A 560 13.92 -38.15 17.47
CA SER A 560 13.61 -39.27 18.38
C SER A 560 14.60 -40.42 18.17
N ILE A 561 15.13 -40.98 19.26
CA ILE A 561 16.05 -42.13 19.18
C ILE A 561 15.42 -43.33 18.47
N SER A 562 14.09 -43.49 18.58
CA SER A 562 13.32 -44.53 17.88
C SER A 562 13.38 -44.42 16.34
N GLN A 563 13.76 -43.26 15.82
CA GLN A 563 13.90 -42.98 14.38
C GLN A 563 15.36 -42.85 13.93
N THR A 564 16.33 -43.09 14.81
CA THR A 564 17.77 -43.08 14.49
C THR A 564 18.29 -44.48 14.17
N HIS A 565 19.54 -44.59 13.71
CA HIS A 565 20.22 -45.90 13.57
C HIS A 565 20.46 -46.58 14.93
N TYR A 566 20.33 -45.85 16.05
CA TYR A 566 20.35 -46.41 17.41
C TYR A 566 19.03 -47.04 17.84
N SER A 567 17.97 -46.94 17.03
CA SER A 567 16.64 -47.52 17.33
C SER A 567 16.66 -49.04 17.52
N THR A 568 17.69 -49.72 17.03
CA THR A 568 17.92 -51.16 17.21
C THR A 568 19.40 -51.38 17.57
N PRO A 569 19.72 -51.72 18.83
CA PRO A 569 21.10 -51.99 19.24
C PRO A 569 21.75 -53.11 18.41
N PRO A 570 23.07 -53.06 18.18
CA PRO A 570 23.75 -53.97 17.25
C PRO A 570 23.84 -55.41 17.76
N SER A 571 23.81 -55.64 19.08
CA SER A 571 23.90 -56.98 19.66
C SER A 571 23.05 -57.12 20.92
N ILE A 572 22.08 -58.04 20.89
CA ILE A 572 21.27 -58.40 22.05
C ILE A 572 22.10 -59.00 23.20
N ALA A 573 23.27 -59.57 22.89
CA ALA A 573 24.12 -60.25 23.85
C ALA A 573 24.87 -59.27 24.77
N HIS A 574 25.37 -58.18 24.19
CA HIS A 574 26.24 -57.22 24.90
C HIS A 574 25.49 -55.99 25.42
N THR A 575 24.31 -55.68 24.89
CA THR A 575 23.52 -54.56 25.36
C THR A 575 22.84 -54.90 26.69
N SER A 576 23.04 -54.07 27.72
CA SER A 576 22.33 -54.17 29.01
C SER A 576 20.82 -53.96 28.83
N ILE A 577 20.00 -54.31 29.83
CA ILE A 577 18.55 -54.05 29.74
C ILE A 577 18.28 -52.54 29.66
N GLU A 578 19.04 -51.75 30.42
CA GLU A 578 18.98 -50.27 30.41
C GLU A 578 19.29 -49.70 29.01
N GLY A 579 20.17 -50.33 28.23
CA GLY A 579 20.47 -49.92 26.85
C GLY A 579 19.30 -50.09 25.85
N PHE A 580 18.15 -50.61 26.29
CA PHE A 580 16.90 -50.65 25.51
C PHE A 580 15.84 -49.69 26.03
N LEU A 581 16.08 -48.98 27.14
CA LEU A 581 15.12 -48.11 27.80
C LEU A 581 15.64 -46.68 27.79
N PHE A 582 15.02 -45.81 27.00
CA PHE A 582 15.40 -44.42 26.88
C PHE A 582 14.31 -43.50 27.40
N GLU A 583 14.74 -42.41 28.03
CA GLU A 583 13.89 -41.26 28.29
C GLU A 583 13.60 -40.50 26.99
N ASN A 584 12.65 -39.57 27.06
CA ASN A 584 12.27 -38.77 25.91
C ASN A 584 13.48 -37.95 25.40
N SER A 585 13.81 -38.10 24.12
CA SER A 585 14.97 -37.45 23.49
C SER A 585 14.62 -36.18 22.71
N LEU A 586 13.34 -35.81 22.68
CA LEU A 586 12.83 -34.65 21.97
C LEU A 586 12.97 -33.38 22.83
N LYS A 587 13.37 -32.28 22.20
CA LYS A 587 13.35 -30.95 22.82
C LYS A 587 11.99 -30.31 22.59
N ILE A 588 11.37 -29.75 23.63
CA ILE A 588 10.03 -29.19 23.54
C ILE A 588 10.11 -27.80 22.89
N GLN A 589 9.58 -27.71 21.68
CA GLN A 589 9.52 -26.48 20.91
C GLN A 589 8.17 -26.40 20.21
N ILE A 590 7.79 -25.22 19.74
CA ILE A 590 6.63 -25.07 18.85
C ILE A 590 7.07 -24.74 17.43
N SER A 591 6.14 -24.84 16.47
CA SER A 591 6.35 -24.41 15.09
C SER A 591 7.10 -23.08 15.03
N PRO A 592 8.28 -23.02 14.38
CA PRO A 592 9.08 -21.81 14.36
C PRO A 592 8.35 -20.67 13.65
N THR A 593 8.68 -19.44 14.03
CA THR A 593 8.28 -18.23 13.31
C THR A 593 9.40 -17.76 12.40
N LYS A 594 9.02 -17.16 11.27
CA LYS A 594 9.90 -16.49 10.31
C LYS A 594 9.26 -15.14 9.96
N PRO A 595 9.42 -14.14 10.86
CA PRO A 595 8.93 -12.80 10.60
C PRO A 595 9.60 -12.21 9.35
N ILE A 596 8.91 -11.27 8.72
CA ILE A 596 9.52 -10.44 7.68
C ILE A 596 10.65 -9.60 8.31
N GLY A 597 11.75 -9.41 7.57
CA GLY A 597 12.84 -8.56 8.01
C GLY A 597 12.35 -7.12 8.17
N PHE A 598 12.84 -6.41 9.20
CA PHE A 598 12.41 -5.04 9.46
C PHE A 598 12.61 -4.12 8.25
N GLU A 599 13.81 -4.16 7.63
CA GLU A 599 14.12 -3.36 6.44
C GLU A 599 13.23 -3.71 5.24
N ASP A 600 12.91 -4.99 5.04
CA ASP A 600 12.01 -5.45 3.99
C ASP A 600 10.59 -4.89 4.21
N GLU A 601 10.12 -4.87 5.46
CA GLU A 601 8.79 -4.37 5.80
C GLU A 601 8.71 -2.84 5.72
N VAL A 602 9.75 -2.12 6.14
CA VAL A 602 9.89 -0.68 5.92
C VAL A 602 9.88 -0.35 4.43
N ARG A 603 10.52 -1.18 3.58
CA ARG A 603 10.49 -1.01 2.13
C ARG A 603 9.09 -1.20 1.55
N ILE A 604 8.28 -2.12 2.08
CA ILE A 604 6.87 -2.28 1.68
C ILE A 604 6.07 -1.01 1.98
N LEU A 605 6.33 -0.39 3.14
CA LEU A 605 5.69 0.84 3.61
C LEU A 605 6.21 2.12 2.95
N THR A 606 7.29 2.04 2.16
CA THR A 606 7.90 3.20 1.53
C THR A 606 7.70 3.19 0.01
N PRO A 607 7.16 4.26 -0.59
CA PRO A 607 7.10 4.36 -2.05
C PRO A 607 8.50 4.39 -2.67
N GLN A 608 8.65 3.68 -3.80
CA GLN A 608 9.93 3.56 -4.50
C GLN A 608 10.04 4.60 -5.62
N LEU A 609 11.13 5.38 -5.61
CA LEU A 609 11.43 6.39 -6.62
C LEU A 609 11.95 5.73 -7.90
N ASN A 610 11.16 5.79 -8.97
CA ASN A 610 11.54 5.20 -10.25
C ASN A 610 12.31 6.16 -11.16
N HIS A 611 12.24 7.47 -10.90
CA HIS A 611 12.94 8.47 -11.71
C HIS A 611 14.46 8.34 -11.50
N PRO A 612 15.27 8.16 -12.56
CA PRO A 612 16.69 7.84 -12.44
C PRO A 612 17.48 8.92 -11.69
N ASP A 613 17.08 10.19 -11.83
CA ASP A 613 17.76 11.30 -11.15
C ASP A 613 17.45 11.38 -9.65
N TYR A 614 16.30 10.84 -9.21
CA TYR A 614 15.90 10.85 -7.80
C TYR A 614 16.13 9.50 -7.10
N LYS A 615 16.38 8.43 -7.85
CA LYS A 615 16.56 7.07 -7.31
C LYS A 615 17.71 6.98 -6.30
N GLN A 616 18.78 7.77 -6.47
CA GLN A 616 19.90 7.86 -5.54
C GLN A 616 19.51 8.51 -4.19
N LEU A 617 18.42 9.28 -4.18
CA LEU A 617 17.88 9.97 -3.01
C LEU A 617 16.76 9.15 -2.33
N GLN A 618 16.61 7.85 -2.63
CA GLN A 618 15.57 7.00 -2.02
C GLN A 618 15.60 7.02 -0.49
N PHE A 619 16.80 7.11 0.10
CA PHE A 619 16.97 7.16 1.56
C PHE A 619 16.20 8.33 2.20
N THR A 620 16.02 9.43 1.47
CA THR A 620 15.34 10.65 1.94
C THR A 620 13.83 10.46 2.04
N VAL A 621 13.29 9.43 1.39
CA VAL A 621 11.90 8.99 1.53
C VAL A 621 11.81 7.88 2.59
N SER A 622 12.79 6.98 2.65
CA SER A 622 12.77 5.79 3.52
C SER A 622 13.00 6.07 5.01
N THR A 623 13.75 7.10 5.39
CA THR A 623 14.05 7.41 6.78
C THR A 623 14.03 8.91 7.04
N THR A 624 14.03 9.29 8.31
CA THR A 624 14.23 10.68 8.78
C THR A 624 15.53 10.84 9.59
N GLN A 625 16.26 9.75 9.80
CA GLN A 625 17.45 9.68 10.66
C GLN A 625 18.72 10.10 9.91
N PHE A 626 18.76 11.34 9.43
CA PHE A 626 19.92 11.92 8.78
C PHE A 626 19.89 13.45 8.91
N VAL A 627 21.04 14.11 8.70
CA VAL A 627 21.12 15.58 8.74
C VAL A 627 21.38 16.16 7.35
N GLN A 628 20.99 17.43 7.15
CA GLN A 628 21.22 18.15 5.90
C GLN A 628 22.71 18.14 5.48
N ASN A 629 23.64 18.20 6.43
CA ASN A 629 25.07 18.16 6.14
C ASN A 629 25.50 16.88 5.42
N ASP A 630 24.84 15.74 5.67
CA ASP A 630 25.13 14.48 5.00
C ASP A 630 24.77 14.56 3.52
N VAL A 631 23.63 15.19 3.21
CA VAL A 631 23.18 15.45 1.83
C VAL A 631 24.18 16.36 1.12
N ILE A 632 24.62 17.45 1.77
CA ILE A 632 25.56 18.41 1.20
C ILE A 632 26.93 17.76 0.94
N ALA A 633 27.43 16.95 1.89
CA ALA A 633 28.72 16.27 1.75
C ALA A 633 28.76 15.29 0.57
N GLN A 634 27.61 14.71 0.21
CA GLN A 634 27.49 13.75 -0.88
C GLN A 634 27.10 14.38 -2.23
N LEU A 635 27.08 15.71 -2.34
CA LEU A 635 26.66 16.40 -3.57
C LEU A 635 27.42 15.96 -4.83
N SER A 636 28.70 15.62 -4.70
CA SER A 636 29.52 15.11 -5.80
C SER A 636 29.07 13.76 -6.34
N ASN A 637 28.33 12.98 -5.54
CA ASN A 637 27.94 11.61 -5.87
C ASN A 637 26.58 11.54 -6.58
N TYR A 638 25.84 12.64 -6.63
CA TYR A 638 24.50 12.69 -7.21
C TYR A 638 24.50 13.07 -8.70
N SER A 639 23.36 12.82 -9.37
CA SER A 639 23.16 13.14 -10.78
C SER A 639 23.44 14.62 -11.09
N THR A 640 24.32 14.89 -12.06
CA THR A 640 24.59 16.24 -12.57
C THR A 640 23.43 16.84 -13.38
N ARG A 641 22.33 16.09 -13.58
CA ARG A 641 21.14 16.56 -14.30
C ARG A 641 20.22 17.42 -13.43
N LEU A 642 20.24 17.21 -12.10
CA LEU A 642 19.51 18.05 -11.16
C LEU A 642 20.39 19.24 -10.74
N LYS A 643 19.75 20.37 -10.46
CA LYS A 643 20.47 21.52 -9.90
C LYS A 643 20.93 21.18 -8.47
N PRO A 644 22.12 21.61 -8.03
CA PRO A 644 22.57 21.37 -6.66
C PRO A 644 21.57 21.84 -5.61
N SER A 645 20.92 23.00 -5.81
CA SER A 645 19.86 23.50 -4.91
C SER A 645 18.68 22.55 -4.79
N GLN A 646 18.23 21.98 -5.92
CA GLN A 646 17.12 21.02 -5.97
C GLN A 646 17.48 19.71 -5.25
N ILE A 647 18.72 19.24 -5.38
CA ILE A 647 19.22 18.05 -4.67
C ILE A 647 19.27 18.32 -3.16
N ILE A 648 19.80 19.47 -2.74
CA ILE A 648 19.87 19.83 -1.32
C ILE A 648 18.47 19.91 -0.72
N GLU A 649 17.54 20.59 -1.37
CA GLU A 649 16.18 20.77 -0.85
C GLU A 649 15.40 19.45 -0.82
N PHE A 650 15.40 18.68 -1.92
CA PHE A 650 14.77 17.37 -1.96
C PHE A 650 15.39 16.44 -0.92
N GLY A 651 16.73 16.42 -0.87
CA GLY A 651 17.48 15.53 0.00
C GLY A 651 17.32 15.87 1.48
N SER A 652 17.19 17.17 1.81
CA SER A 652 17.11 17.64 3.19
C SER A 652 15.68 17.75 3.71
N PHE A 653 14.67 17.54 2.87
CA PHE A 653 13.25 17.72 3.23
C PHE A 653 12.83 16.96 4.50
N ARG A 654 13.38 15.76 4.69
CA ARG A 654 13.12 14.89 5.85
C ARG A 654 14.31 14.74 6.80
N SER A 655 15.27 15.67 6.77
CA SER A 655 16.42 15.65 7.68
C SER A 655 15.97 15.95 9.12
N GLY A 656 15.57 14.91 9.86
CA GLY A 656 14.86 15.03 11.13
C GLY A 656 13.33 15.09 10.93
N HIS A 657 12.62 14.25 11.68
CA HIS A 657 11.17 14.08 11.55
C HIS A 657 10.35 15.33 11.92
N ARG A 658 10.83 16.15 12.86
CA ARG A 658 10.16 17.39 13.31
C ARG A 658 10.27 18.56 12.33
N LEU A 659 11.14 18.47 11.31
CA LEU A 659 11.40 19.59 10.39
C LEU A 659 10.54 19.56 9.11
N GLN A 660 9.82 18.47 8.86
CA GLN A 660 9.11 18.24 7.59
C GLN A 660 8.11 19.36 7.26
N TRP A 661 7.33 19.83 8.24
CA TRP A 661 6.36 20.91 8.03
C TRP A 661 7.02 22.27 7.80
N TRP A 662 8.13 22.56 8.49
CA TRP A 662 8.92 23.78 8.27
C TRP A 662 9.56 23.79 6.89
N ASN A 663 10.07 22.63 6.44
CA ASN A 663 10.62 22.46 5.11
C ASN A 663 9.54 22.62 4.03
N LEU A 664 8.33 22.11 4.26
CA LEU A 664 7.20 22.34 3.36
C LEU A 664 6.82 23.82 3.26
N LEU A 665 6.77 24.53 4.40
CA LEU A 665 6.52 25.96 4.43
C LEU A 665 7.57 26.74 3.63
N THR A 666 8.84 26.35 3.77
CA THR A 666 9.96 26.95 3.04
C THR A 666 9.85 26.72 1.53
N ILE A 667 9.50 25.51 1.11
CA ILE A 667 9.29 25.19 -0.32
C ILE A 667 8.13 26.01 -0.90
N LEU A 668 7.03 26.18 -0.14
CA LEU A 668 5.89 27.00 -0.56
C LEU A 668 6.23 28.49 -0.70
N GLU A 669 7.13 29.01 0.13
CA GLU A 669 7.54 30.41 0.07
C GLU A 669 8.57 30.68 -1.04
N MET A 670 9.50 29.75 -1.22
CA MET A 670 10.63 29.91 -2.14
C MET A 670 10.36 29.36 -3.55
N ASP A 671 9.22 28.66 -3.75
CA ASP A 671 8.88 27.92 -4.97
C ASP A 671 10.03 27.04 -5.47
N SER A 672 10.71 26.41 -4.53
CA SER A 672 12.06 25.89 -4.74
C SER A 672 12.05 24.47 -5.34
N LEU A 673 11.02 23.67 -5.02
CA LEU A 673 10.70 22.39 -5.65
C LEU A 673 9.33 22.44 -6.34
N SER A 674 9.26 21.94 -7.56
CA SER A 674 8.00 21.90 -8.31
C SER A 674 7.13 20.71 -7.91
N PHE A 675 5.91 20.98 -7.41
CA PHE A 675 4.93 19.93 -7.10
C PHE A 675 4.41 19.19 -8.36
N ALA A 676 4.72 19.69 -9.55
CA ALA A 676 4.41 19.02 -10.82
C ALA A 676 5.34 17.83 -11.09
N GLU A 677 6.51 17.78 -10.43
CA GLU A 677 7.41 16.64 -10.51
C GLU A 677 6.92 15.51 -9.60
N GLU A 678 6.72 14.34 -10.19
CA GLU A 678 6.15 13.18 -9.51
C GLU A 678 6.98 12.72 -8.30
N SER A 679 8.31 12.73 -8.39
CA SER A 679 9.17 12.37 -7.26
C SER A 679 9.06 13.34 -6.08
N VAL A 680 8.92 14.64 -6.36
CA VAL A 680 8.70 15.68 -5.34
C VAL A 680 7.33 15.47 -4.69
N ALA A 681 6.30 15.21 -5.48
CA ALA A 681 4.97 14.92 -4.97
C ALA A 681 4.93 13.68 -4.06
N ILE A 682 5.62 12.60 -4.45
CA ILE A 682 5.77 11.39 -3.63
C ILE A 682 6.47 11.71 -2.30
N LEU A 683 7.59 12.44 -2.33
CA LEU A 683 8.32 12.84 -1.13
C LEU A 683 7.42 13.61 -0.16
N ILE A 684 6.73 14.64 -0.65
CA ILE A 684 5.85 15.49 0.18
C ILE A 684 4.70 14.68 0.74
N ILE A 685 3.94 13.97 -0.12
CA ILE A 685 2.78 13.20 0.31
C ILE A 685 3.18 12.11 1.29
N HIS A 686 4.24 11.34 1.01
CA HIS A 686 4.68 10.30 1.92
C HIS A 686 5.09 10.89 3.28
N SER A 687 5.81 12.00 3.30
CA SER A 687 6.22 12.65 4.55
C SER A 687 5.05 13.10 5.41
N ILE A 688 4.02 13.71 4.80
CA ILE A 688 2.84 14.18 5.56
C ILE A 688 1.87 13.04 5.90
N LEU A 689 2.00 11.86 5.28
CA LEU A 689 1.13 10.71 5.53
C LEU A 689 1.73 9.64 6.43
N GLN A 690 3.05 9.51 6.47
CA GLN A 690 3.75 8.61 7.39
C GLN A 690 3.57 9.08 8.83
N TYR A 691 3.25 8.16 9.73
CA TYR A 691 2.93 8.46 11.13
C TYR A 691 4.10 9.11 11.88
N GLY A 692 5.30 8.53 11.81
CA GLY A 692 6.46 9.07 12.49
C GLY A 692 6.62 8.59 13.95
N PRO A 693 7.73 8.98 14.60
CA PRO A 693 8.06 8.50 15.95
C PRO A 693 7.14 9.09 17.02
N LEU A 694 6.85 8.27 18.03
CA LEU A 694 6.14 8.64 19.26
C LEU A 694 7.13 9.10 20.34
N ILE A 695 6.68 9.96 21.25
CA ILE A 695 7.51 10.62 22.28
C ILE A 695 8.33 9.58 23.07
N SER A 696 9.65 9.62 22.91
CA SER A 696 10.56 8.60 23.44
C SER A 696 11.08 8.88 24.87
N GLU A 697 10.88 10.08 25.44
CA GLU A 697 11.72 10.51 26.59
C GLU A 697 10.99 10.92 27.87
N SER A 698 9.66 11.05 27.90
CA SER A 698 8.94 11.26 29.16
C SER A 698 8.24 9.98 29.61
N LYS A 699 8.65 9.45 30.78
CA LYS A 699 7.99 8.33 31.49
C LYS A 699 6.49 8.56 31.79
N THR A 700 5.98 9.73 31.46
CA THR A 700 4.56 10.01 31.31
C THR A 700 4.26 10.02 29.82
N PHE A 701 3.63 8.96 29.29
CA PHE A 701 2.99 9.02 27.98
C PHE A 701 2.13 10.29 27.97
N SER A 702 2.47 11.26 27.11
CA SER A 702 1.59 12.42 26.96
C SER A 702 0.28 11.92 26.37
N GLU A 703 -0.86 12.46 26.82
CA GLU A 703 -2.21 12.11 26.36
C GLU A 703 -2.47 12.40 24.87
N SER A 704 -1.45 12.87 24.13
CA SER A 704 -1.59 13.26 22.73
C SER A 704 -1.35 12.06 21.80
N TRP A 705 -2.40 11.70 21.07
CA TRP A 705 -2.39 10.71 19.98
C TRP A 705 -1.54 11.14 18.76
N CYS A 706 -1.11 12.42 18.73
CA CYS A 706 -0.39 13.01 17.61
C CYS A 706 1.14 12.78 17.73
N PRO A 707 1.78 12.15 16.74
CA PRO A 707 3.21 11.83 16.76
C PRO A 707 4.08 13.07 16.49
N GLU A 708 5.37 12.99 16.81
CA GLU A 708 6.28 14.15 16.79
C GLU A 708 6.43 14.81 15.41
N SER A 709 6.27 14.04 14.33
CA SER A 709 6.31 14.53 12.96
C SER A 709 5.18 15.49 12.60
N HIS A 710 4.09 15.51 13.39
CA HIS A 710 2.90 16.31 13.10
C HIS A 710 2.51 17.27 14.23
N GLN A 711 3.28 17.34 15.31
CA GLN A 711 2.96 18.20 16.47
C GLN A 711 2.82 19.68 16.09
N GLN A 712 3.56 20.17 15.10
CA GLN A 712 3.48 21.56 14.64
C GLN A 712 2.08 21.92 14.12
N LEU A 713 1.29 20.95 13.66
CA LEU A 713 -0.09 21.19 13.23
C LEU A 713 -1.06 21.44 14.39
N LEU A 714 -0.65 21.20 15.63
CA LEU A 714 -1.39 21.57 16.83
C LEU A 714 -1.15 23.02 17.26
N GLU A 715 -0.21 23.73 16.62
CA GLU A 715 0.06 25.14 16.89
C GLU A 715 -0.75 26.05 15.96
N ASP A 716 -1.77 26.73 16.51
CA ASP A 716 -2.68 27.58 15.74
C ASP A 716 -1.94 28.66 14.92
N HIS A 717 -0.86 29.25 15.48
CA HIS A 717 -0.05 30.25 14.77
C HIS A 717 0.61 29.65 13.52
N PHE A 718 1.26 28.48 13.65
CA PHE A 718 1.90 27.81 12.53
C PHE A 718 0.88 27.42 11.44
N VAL A 719 -0.26 26.86 11.83
CA VAL A 719 -1.31 26.47 10.89
C VAL A 719 -1.86 27.69 10.14
N ASN A 720 -2.01 28.84 10.81
CA ASN A 720 -2.42 30.08 10.14
C ASN A 720 -1.42 30.50 9.05
N GLU A 721 -0.13 30.53 9.37
CA GLU A 721 0.93 30.85 8.41
C GLU A 721 0.99 29.89 7.22
N LEU A 722 0.81 28.59 7.49
CA LEU A 722 0.75 27.56 6.45
C LEU A 722 -0.47 27.75 5.53
N ILE A 723 -1.65 28.06 6.10
CA ILE A 723 -2.86 28.36 5.33
C ILE A 723 -2.69 29.60 4.45
N VAL A 724 -2.02 30.65 4.94
CA VAL A 724 -1.76 31.87 4.16
C VAL A 724 -0.89 31.55 2.94
N ARG A 725 0.22 30.84 3.13
CA ARG A 725 1.12 30.44 2.02
C ARG A 725 0.45 29.50 1.03
N LEU A 726 -0.30 28.51 1.52
CA LEU A 726 -1.09 27.64 0.65
C LEU A 726 -2.12 28.43 -0.16
N ASN A 727 -2.78 29.43 0.44
CA ASN A 727 -3.72 30.29 -0.28
C ASN A 727 -3.04 31.08 -1.40
N HIS A 728 -1.88 31.68 -1.15
CA HIS A 728 -1.10 32.40 -2.16
C HIS A 728 -0.69 31.45 -3.30
N HIS A 729 -0.09 30.31 -2.96
CA HIS A 729 0.32 29.32 -3.96
C HIS A 729 -0.87 28.79 -4.80
N LEU A 730 -2.05 28.64 -4.18
CA LEU A 730 -3.29 28.28 -4.87
C LEU A 730 -3.78 29.37 -5.84
N ASP A 731 -3.65 30.64 -5.46
CA ASP A 731 -4.02 31.78 -6.32
C ASP A 731 -3.09 31.88 -7.54
N ASP A 732 -1.79 31.66 -7.34
CA ASP A 732 -0.80 31.62 -8.43
C ASP A 732 -1.02 30.41 -9.37
N CYS A 733 -1.40 29.27 -8.81
CA CYS A 733 -1.69 28.05 -9.57
C CYS A 733 -3.08 28.05 -10.25
N GLN A 734 -3.96 29.02 -9.96
CA GLN A 734 -5.35 29.04 -10.44
C GLN A 734 -5.46 28.98 -11.98
N LEU A 735 -4.48 29.53 -12.71
CA LEU A 735 -4.46 29.55 -14.18
C LEU A 735 -3.71 28.37 -14.80
N ASN A 736 -2.88 27.66 -14.03
CA ASN A 736 -2.02 26.54 -14.41
C ASN A 736 -2.18 25.39 -13.41
N TRP A 737 -3.43 24.98 -13.20
CA TRP A 737 -3.80 23.97 -12.22
C TRP A 737 -3.28 22.56 -12.66
N GLN A 738 -2.06 22.23 -12.24
CA GLN A 738 -1.38 20.94 -12.51
C GLN A 738 -1.11 20.13 -11.23
N ASN A 739 -1.20 20.76 -10.04
CA ASN A 739 -0.80 20.20 -8.74
C ASN A 739 -1.99 19.81 -7.86
N GLU A 740 -3.07 19.34 -8.50
CA GLU A 740 -4.40 19.08 -7.91
C GLU A 740 -4.37 18.23 -6.63
N LEU A 741 -3.60 17.14 -6.65
CA LEU A 741 -3.68 16.12 -5.60
C LEU A 741 -2.81 16.45 -4.40
N VAL A 742 -1.61 16.99 -4.60
CA VAL A 742 -0.66 17.28 -3.51
C VAL A 742 -1.24 18.32 -2.55
N LEU A 743 -1.77 19.42 -3.09
CA LEU A 743 -2.37 20.49 -2.28
C LEU A 743 -3.63 20.02 -1.56
N VAL A 744 -4.45 19.16 -2.19
CA VAL A 744 -5.62 18.57 -1.53
C VAL A 744 -5.19 17.66 -0.39
N VAL A 745 -4.17 16.81 -0.56
CA VAL A 745 -3.71 15.92 0.51
C VAL A 745 -3.09 16.72 1.66
N ILE A 746 -2.29 17.76 1.38
CA ILE A 746 -1.76 18.67 2.42
C ILE A 746 -2.90 19.30 3.23
N THR A 747 -3.90 19.87 2.55
CA THR A 747 -5.01 20.55 3.22
C THR A 747 -5.91 19.59 4.00
N MET A 748 -6.15 18.39 3.49
CA MET A 748 -6.85 17.32 4.21
C MET A 748 -6.06 16.86 5.45
N ARG A 749 -4.73 16.74 5.35
CA ARG A 749 -3.88 16.40 6.50
C ARG A 749 -3.95 17.48 7.58
N ILE A 750 -3.86 18.76 7.20
CA ILE A 750 -4.03 19.88 8.15
C ILE A 750 -5.38 19.75 8.85
N LEU A 751 -6.47 19.52 8.12
CA LEU A 751 -7.80 19.37 8.69
C LEU A 751 -7.89 18.17 9.66
N SER A 752 -7.19 17.09 9.37
CA SER A 752 -7.22 15.88 10.21
C SER A 752 -6.56 16.06 11.59
N ILE A 753 -5.66 17.05 11.74
CA ILE A 753 -4.86 17.21 12.98
C ILE A 753 -5.08 18.56 13.66
N CYS A 754 -5.33 19.64 12.91
CA CYS A 754 -5.40 20.98 13.48
C CYS A 754 -6.47 21.12 14.57
N ASN A 755 -6.25 22.04 15.51
CA ASN A 755 -7.24 22.34 16.55
C ASN A 755 -8.57 22.82 15.95
N THR A 756 -9.65 22.63 16.70
CA THR A 756 -11.03 23.00 16.30
C THR A 756 -11.17 24.47 15.88
N ASN A 757 -10.38 25.37 16.49
CA ASN A 757 -10.35 26.80 16.15
C ASN A 757 -9.97 27.07 14.68
N MET A 758 -9.16 26.17 14.10
CA MET A 758 -8.61 26.29 12.75
C MET A 758 -9.42 25.55 11.69
N GLU A 759 -10.33 24.65 12.10
CA GLU A 759 -11.14 23.83 11.20
C GLU A 759 -11.86 24.66 10.14
N ASN A 760 -12.54 25.75 10.53
CA ASN A 760 -13.28 26.60 9.58
C ASN A 760 -12.38 27.22 8.50
N LYS A 761 -11.18 27.67 8.88
CA LYS A 761 -10.22 28.24 7.93
C LYS A 761 -9.68 27.16 6.98
N THR A 762 -9.40 25.98 7.50
CA THR A 762 -8.93 24.83 6.71
C THR A 762 -10.02 24.29 5.78
N VAL A 763 -11.26 24.20 6.24
CA VAL A 763 -12.43 23.82 5.42
C VAL A 763 -12.61 24.81 4.27
N ASN A 764 -12.51 26.11 4.53
CA ASN A 764 -12.57 27.13 3.48
C ASN A 764 -11.44 26.96 2.44
N LEU A 765 -10.23 26.60 2.89
CA LEU A 765 -9.10 26.30 2.01
C LEU A 765 -9.36 25.05 1.15
N ILE A 766 -9.92 23.99 1.71
CA ILE A 766 -10.32 22.78 0.98
C ILE A 766 -11.42 23.10 -0.04
N LEU A 767 -12.43 23.89 0.35
CA LEU A 767 -13.47 24.35 -0.55
C LEU A 767 -12.90 25.22 -1.68
N LYS A 768 -11.88 26.04 -1.41
CA LYS A 768 -11.15 26.79 -2.43
C LYS A 768 -10.41 25.84 -3.38
N CYS A 769 -9.67 24.86 -2.86
CA CYS A 769 -9.00 23.82 -3.67
C CYS A 769 -10.01 23.09 -4.57
N ARG A 770 -11.13 22.67 -4.00
CA ARG A 770 -12.23 22.02 -4.73
C ARG A 770 -12.83 22.95 -5.78
N LYS A 771 -13.11 24.21 -5.47
CA LYS A 771 -13.66 25.18 -6.41
C LYS A 771 -12.71 25.49 -7.56
N ILE A 772 -11.40 25.54 -7.32
CA ILE A 772 -10.40 25.75 -8.38
C ILE A 772 -10.27 24.47 -9.23
N GLY A 773 -10.27 23.29 -8.62
CA GLY A 773 -10.36 22.01 -9.33
C GLY A 773 -11.63 21.90 -10.18
N GLU A 774 -12.79 22.21 -9.61
CA GLU A 774 -14.08 22.23 -10.30
C GLU A 774 -14.10 23.30 -11.39
N LYS A 775 -13.60 24.53 -11.19
CA LYS A 775 -13.48 25.53 -12.28
C LYS A 775 -12.58 25.03 -13.41
N SER A 776 -11.50 24.33 -13.08
CA SER A 776 -10.60 23.70 -14.05
C SER A 776 -11.29 22.55 -14.81
N GLN A 777 -12.22 21.85 -14.16
CA GLN A 777 -13.08 20.79 -14.73
C GLN A 777 -14.37 21.32 -15.41
N VAL A 778 -14.91 22.48 -15.03
CA VAL A 778 -16.15 23.10 -15.53
C VAL A 778 -15.86 24.07 -16.68
N GLU A 779 -14.70 24.72 -16.74
CA GLU A 779 -14.18 25.29 -18.00
C GLU A 779 -13.78 24.19 -19.00
N LYS A 780 -13.63 22.95 -18.50
CA LYS A 780 -13.65 21.74 -19.31
C LYS A 780 -15.08 21.28 -19.65
N TYR A 781 -16.17 21.73 -19.01
CA TYR A 781 -17.53 21.29 -19.32
C TYR A 781 -18.64 22.23 -18.76
N ARG A 782 -18.96 23.40 -19.38
CA ARG A 782 -20.35 23.89 -19.65
C ARG A 782 -20.47 25.35 -20.15
N PRO A 783 -21.54 25.68 -20.91
CA PRO A 783 -21.95 27.04 -21.29
C PRO A 783 -22.75 27.72 -20.16
N VAL A 784 -22.73 29.06 -20.09
CA VAL A 784 -23.42 29.84 -19.03
C VAL A 784 -24.77 30.38 -19.54
N PRO A 785 -25.89 30.17 -18.82
CA PRO A 785 -27.23 30.67 -19.17
C PRO A 785 -27.49 32.10 -18.67
N ALA A 786 -28.51 32.72 -19.28
CA ALA A 786 -28.97 34.08 -19.05
C ALA A 786 -29.97 34.22 -17.87
N GLY A 787 -29.91 35.37 -17.21
CA GLY A 787 -31.05 36.04 -16.57
C GLY A 787 -30.91 36.24 -15.06
N LYS A 788 -31.51 37.24 -14.42
CA LYS A 788 -32.37 38.37 -14.82
C LYS A 788 -32.49 39.24 -13.55
N HIS A 789 -32.39 40.56 -13.64
CA HIS A 789 -33.12 41.42 -12.70
C HIS A 789 -34.44 41.83 -13.33
N ARG A 790 -35.50 41.40 -12.64
CA ARG A 790 -36.91 41.73 -12.79
C ARG A 790 -37.17 43.19 -12.39
N LYS A 791 -38.23 43.77 -12.96
CA LYS A 791 -39.05 44.78 -12.29
C LYS A 791 -39.76 44.15 -11.09
#